data_AF-A0A3S5Y0E2-F1
#
_entry.id   AF-A0A3S5Y0E2-F1
#
_cell.length_a   1.000
_cell.length_b   1.000
_cell.length_c   1.000
_cell.angle_alpha   90.00
_cell.angle_beta   90.00
_cell.angle_gamma   90.00
#
_symmetry.space_group_name_H-M   'P 1'
#
loop_
_entity.id
_entity.type
_entity.pdbx_description
1 polymer ?
#
loop_
_entity_poly.entity_id
_entity_poly.type
_entity_poly.pdbx_seq_one_letter_code
_entity_poly.pdbx_strand_id
1 'polypeptide(L)'
;MNKLISFLAATTLTINGVILAVSCNSNLVKGKLEKVHVKTLQKNLQNLLKSKVEEKWAVKDLQDEINQKYGEEQITVEETETEVKKITDGVYNQNWKFIGNGMSNDKSSYIGEITLIHNWKMYKVLAASEIQAAANKVKGDYVTLEAAQTAIENEIINIAGIKSVEFQTNDYHWSNEQVKFSVELDEDYKLDGNNTFTVDIRIGEKETINYNILKQTFEDSVKDGMSDSEVVSALKNIHKPNGVKTISVNKKQPSENDGNAVFEINITIDEDNYIISSTYFEIKVQVDNRKIIDTKELSTLLSKLSDLSFNTSTQKDLEKTIEYIIKMNTSSEIFDLIQFSINKGKIIVYPKNNVKYKLSNKIDVKLNGWTNNSKNQSTIYYDNKTETFVAVNFANENEPSVREIDTETIYQIGYNFEGQVPMMPSKIRQINSYLPTGATNLTNMFNQCFEFNQDLSLWDTSNVTSLYGTFHEASKFDGNISNWNTQSVTLMSYTFAKASQFNKDISKWNTEKVTKMDHMFENAHTFNQNLSSWDVYNVINVDDFDIKTESWNLAKPKFDNSKNIEIISSELYSLVNDNEHKNKAWNKEELQQAVDKKYGPGKIIVIIFSLSKNQHLDVEFHEDTWMFSGQWSLSNKKLEYSNSTSIKHNWNVNVVSVSDIQNLLNNFLTEETPENLAIEEYKKFSASGVKVVSSRKVNKDDKFIKVKLELIDSTYKWNDLNFNGEFIVTSDKIVFMKYIDTTRIYQLYDQAVKKVFTVNSNYKFLDLTKSIAYLNLTEEEFNAIEFRLFTFNNVSGIVDIKIKDQYKNYYTLSGGEKRVSYYMAEMGRDGLKQETIAEDSKGNIQVYPPTVSLENKNDGIKVYQIGIDYYQEAFVIGRLPENLEKISPYLPIEITSLYSAFFNLKKFNDANIKRWNVSRITNMNATFGGATNFNQDISGWNTANLNSMNNMFKNAINFNQNLGLWNVNKVKSYENFDSNTTSWVLQKPLLGKY
;
A
#
# COMPACT_ATOMS: atom_id res chain seq x y z
N MET A 1 -77.57 7.66 -124.48
CA MET A 1 -76.14 7.62 -124.08
C MET A 1 -75.39 8.71 -124.85
N ASN A 2 -74.26 9.28 -124.42
CA ASN A 2 -73.63 9.35 -123.09
C ASN A 2 -72.59 10.49 -123.05
N LYS A 3 -72.44 11.34 -122.02
CA LYS A 3 -73.35 12.21 -121.22
C LYS A 3 -72.49 12.80 -120.05
N LEU A 4 -72.41 14.13 -119.89
CA LEU A 4 -73.21 15.03 -119.00
C LEU A 4 -72.83 14.98 -117.50
N ILE A 5 -72.92 16.14 -116.81
CA ILE A 5 -73.07 16.32 -115.33
C ILE A 5 -71.79 15.98 -114.53
N SER A 6 -71.29 16.76 -113.54
CA SER A 6 -71.84 17.79 -112.62
C SER A 6 -70.73 18.75 -112.14
N PHE A 7 -70.95 19.95 -111.57
CA PHE A 7 -71.98 21.02 -111.71
C PHE A 7 -71.27 22.28 -111.11
N LEU A 8 -70.97 23.36 -111.85
CA LEU A 8 -71.84 24.49 -112.23
C LEU A 8 -72.69 25.09 -111.09
N ALA A 9 -72.61 26.41 -110.91
CA ALA A 9 -73.69 27.36 -110.53
C ALA A 9 -73.05 28.72 -110.15
N ALA A 10 -73.39 29.83 -110.83
CA ALA A 10 -74.48 30.76 -110.46
C ALA A 10 -74.18 31.53 -109.16
N THR A 11 -73.71 32.78 -109.21
CA THR A 11 -74.46 34.05 -109.40
C THR A 11 -75.44 34.40 -108.29
N THR A 12 -75.56 35.71 -108.05
CA THR A 12 -76.59 36.47 -107.31
C THR A 12 -77.89 35.77 -106.95
N LEU A 13 -78.46 36.17 -105.80
CA LEU A 13 -79.87 35.95 -105.46
C LEU A 13 -80.77 36.11 -106.69
N THR A 14 -81.61 35.08 -106.89
CA THR A 14 -82.93 35.13 -107.52
C THR A 14 -83.25 36.30 -108.45
N ILE A 15 -83.19 35.98 -109.76
CA ILE A 15 -84.29 36.20 -110.72
C ILE A 15 -84.54 37.65 -111.19
N ASN A 16 -84.58 37.77 -112.53
CA ASN A 16 -85.00 38.92 -113.35
C ASN A 16 -84.11 40.18 -113.23
N GLY A 17 -83.62 40.78 -114.32
CA GLY A 17 -83.84 40.50 -115.73
C GLY A 17 -84.02 41.80 -116.52
N VAL A 18 -83.86 41.73 -117.85
CA VAL A 18 -84.10 42.81 -118.82
C VAL A 18 -83.03 43.95 -118.76
N ILE A 19 -82.05 44.09 -119.66
CA ILE A 19 -82.04 44.19 -121.14
C ILE A 19 -82.27 45.63 -121.64
N LEU A 20 -81.48 46.01 -122.67
CA LEU A 20 -81.50 47.26 -123.48
C LEU A 20 -81.06 48.53 -122.71
N ALA A 21 -80.06 49.32 -123.12
CA ALA A 21 -79.57 49.73 -124.45
C ALA A 21 -80.56 50.59 -125.26
N VAL A 22 -80.08 51.14 -126.38
CA VAL A 22 -80.84 51.92 -127.38
C VAL A 22 -81.13 53.36 -126.91
N SER A 23 -80.21 54.30 -127.17
CA SER A 23 -80.17 55.19 -128.35
C SER A 23 -81.02 56.47 -128.14
N CYS A 24 -81.19 57.44 -129.04
CA CYS A 24 -80.71 57.62 -130.41
C CYS A 24 -80.55 59.12 -130.69
N ASN A 25 -79.65 59.50 -131.59
CA ASN A 25 -79.82 60.50 -132.66
C ASN A 25 -78.44 60.72 -133.30
N SER A 26 -78.31 60.87 -134.61
CA SER A 26 -79.22 61.57 -135.53
C SER A 26 -79.74 60.74 -136.71
N ASN A 27 -80.96 61.09 -137.16
CA ASN A 27 -81.57 60.55 -138.38
C ASN A 27 -80.95 61.14 -139.66
N LEU A 28 -80.93 60.34 -140.72
CA LEU A 28 -80.58 60.82 -142.07
C LEU A 28 -81.68 61.74 -142.64
N VAL A 29 -81.26 62.88 -143.19
CA VAL A 29 -81.91 63.50 -144.36
C VAL A 29 -80.82 63.98 -145.32
N LYS A 30 -80.78 63.44 -146.55
CA LYS A 30 -79.96 63.89 -147.69
C LYS A 30 -78.41 63.93 -147.52
N GLY A 31 -77.84 63.10 -146.66
CA GLY A 31 -76.54 62.47 -146.95
C GLY A 31 -75.23 63.21 -146.63
N LYS A 32 -75.22 64.20 -145.73
CA LYS A 32 -73.99 64.67 -145.05
C LYS A 32 -74.11 64.49 -143.54
N LEU A 33 -73.04 64.01 -142.90
CA LEU A 33 -72.88 63.93 -141.45
C LEU A 33 -72.45 65.31 -140.89
N GLU A 34 -73.13 65.79 -139.84
CA GLU A 34 -72.67 66.93 -139.05
C GLU A 34 -71.78 66.45 -137.90
N LYS A 35 -70.66 67.15 -137.65
CA LYS A 35 -69.70 66.85 -136.57
C LYS A 35 -70.02 67.69 -135.31
N VAL A 36 -69.88 67.11 -134.13
CA VAL A 36 -70.28 67.66 -132.81
C VAL A 36 -69.11 68.41 -132.14
N HIS A 37 -69.31 69.60 -131.58
CA HIS A 37 -68.21 70.32 -130.92
C HIS A 37 -67.94 69.82 -129.48
N VAL A 38 -66.68 69.53 -129.15
CA VAL A 38 -66.24 68.98 -127.83
C VAL A 38 -66.68 69.83 -126.64
N LYS A 39 -66.84 71.15 -126.81
CA LYS A 39 -67.34 72.05 -125.76
C LYS A 39 -68.72 71.63 -125.19
N THR A 40 -69.53 70.90 -125.96
CA THR A 40 -70.80 70.33 -125.48
C THR A 40 -70.63 69.24 -124.41
N LEU A 41 -69.44 68.63 -124.30
CA LEU A 41 -69.12 67.57 -123.34
C LEU A 41 -68.58 68.08 -122.00
N GLN A 42 -68.41 69.40 -121.83
CA GLN A 42 -67.76 70.05 -120.67
C GLN A 42 -68.10 69.42 -119.31
N LYS A 43 -69.39 69.23 -119.01
CA LYS A 43 -69.85 68.71 -117.71
C LYS A 43 -69.39 67.27 -117.45
N ASN A 44 -69.34 66.44 -118.49
CA ASN A 44 -68.95 65.04 -118.37
C ASN A 44 -67.43 64.89 -118.20
N LEU A 45 -66.65 65.71 -118.90
CA LEU A 45 -65.19 65.78 -118.79
C LEU A 45 -64.77 66.34 -117.42
N GLN A 46 -65.44 67.39 -116.94
CA GLN A 46 -65.15 68.00 -115.63
C GLN A 46 -65.46 67.07 -114.44
N ASN A 47 -66.46 66.19 -114.59
CA ASN A 47 -66.79 65.19 -113.57
C ASN A 47 -65.79 64.02 -113.56
N LEU A 48 -65.22 63.64 -114.71
CA LEU A 48 -64.17 62.61 -114.79
C LEU A 48 -62.93 63.04 -114.00
N LEU A 49 -62.46 64.29 -114.20
CA LEU A 49 -61.31 64.82 -113.46
C LEU A 49 -61.48 64.69 -111.93
N LYS A 50 -62.66 65.04 -111.41
CA LYS A 50 -62.96 65.07 -109.98
C LYS A 50 -62.94 63.72 -109.24
N SER A 51 -62.76 62.58 -109.91
CA SER A 51 -62.72 61.28 -109.21
C SER A 51 -61.44 61.04 -108.39
N LYS A 52 -60.34 61.78 -108.67
CA LYS A 52 -59.08 61.70 -107.92
C LYS A 52 -58.90 62.88 -106.96
N VAL A 53 -59.39 62.77 -105.72
CA VAL A 53 -59.42 63.89 -104.75
C VAL A 53 -58.13 64.11 -103.94
N GLU A 54 -57.24 63.12 -103.89
CA GLU A 54 -56.00 63.15 -103.08
C GLU A 54 -54.72 62.98 -103.93
N GLU A 55 -54.85 62.94 -105.26
CA GLU A 55 -53.73 62.80 -106.20
C GLU A 55 -54.00 63.46 -107.57
N LYS A 56 -52.93 63.72 -108.33
CA LYS A 56 -52.99 64.29 -109.68
C LYS A 56 -53.31 63.26 -110.76
N TRP A 57 -53.78 63.72 -111.92
CA TRP A 57 -53.90 62.89 -113.12
C TRP A 57 -52.58 62.85 -113.90
N ALA A 58 -52.34 61.74 -114.58
CA ALA A 58 -51.32 61.62 -115.62
C ALA A 58 -51.98 61.64 -117.01
N VAL A 59 -51.28 62.20 -118.01
CA VAL A 59 -51.83 62.41 -119.37
C VAL A 59 -52.35 61.11 -119.98
N LYS A 60 -51.59 60.02 -119.83
CA LYS A 60 -51.94 58.72 -120.40
C LYS A 60 -53.23 58.15 -119.78
N ASP A 61 -53.30 58.07 -118.46
CA ASP A 61 -54.44 57.51 -117.74
C ASP A 61 -55.74 58.25 -118.09
N LEU A 62 -55.68 59.59 -118.21
CA LEU A 62 -56.82 60.41 -118.59
C LEU A 62 -57.17 60.25 -120.09
N GLN A 63 -56.17 60.11 -120.97
CA GLN A 63 -56.40 59.84 -122.40
C GLN A 63 -57.04 58.45 -122.63
N ASP A 64 -56.65 57.43 -121.86
CA ASP A 64 -57.20 56.08 -121.96
C ASP A 64 -58.68 56.05 -121.51
N GLU A 65 -59.04 56.72 -120.41
CA GLU A 65 -60.44 56.93 -119.98
C GLU A 65 -61.28 57.67 -121.03
N ILE A 66 -60.72 58.69 -121.68
CA ILE A 66 -61.39 59.42 -122.77
C ILE A 66 -61.59 58.55 -124.01
N ASN A 67 -60.58 57.77 -124.41
CA ASN A 67 -60.68 56.83 -125.52
C ASN A 67 -61.73 55.76 -125.25
N GLN A 68 -61.77 55.20 -124.04
CA GLN A 68 -62.78 54.20 -123.65
C GLN A 68 -64.20 54.76 -123.70
N LYS A 69 -64.40 56.03 -123.31
CA LYS A 69 -65.72 56.64 -123.16
C LYS A 69 -66.27 57.30 -124.43
N TYR A 70 -65.40 57.82 -125.29
CA TYR A 70 -65.80 58.58 -126.49
C TYR A 70 -65.36 57.91 -127.80
N GLY A 71 -64.49 56.89 -127.74
CA GLY A 71 -63.90 56.20 -128.89
C GLY A 71 -62.46 56.65 -129.16
N GLU A 72 -61.62 55.73 -129.64
CA GLU A 72 -60.23 56.03 -130.03
C GLU A 72 -60.17 57.09 -131.14
N GLU A 73 -59.12 57.92 -131.07
CA GLU A 73 -58.87 59.07 -131.97
C GLU A 73 -60.00 60.11 -132.07
N GLN A 74 -61.06 60.00 -131.26
CA GLN A 74 -62.17 60.96 -131.30
C GLN A 74 -61.80 62.29 -130.64
N ILE A 75 -61.24 62.22 -129.42
CA ILE A 75 -60.84 63.36 -128.61
C ILE A 75 -59.44 63.12 -128.02
N THR A 76 -58.50 64.03 -128.33
CA THR A 76 -57.15 64.06 -127.76
C THR A 76 -57.13 64.87 -126.46
N VAL A 77 -56.36 64.44 -125.47
CA VAL A 77 -56.18 65.09 -124.18
C VAL A 77 -54.75 65.64 -124.06
N GLU A 78 -54.63 66.92 -123.73
CA GLU A 78 -53.35 67.63 -123.58
C GLU A 78 -53.33 68.41 -122.25
N GLU A 79 -52.26 68.26 -121.47
CA GLU A 79 -52.03 69.11 -120.29
C GLU A 79 -51.50 70.47 -120.77
N THR A 80 -52.15 71.59 -120.41
CA THR A 80 -51.94 72.89 -121.09
C THR A 80 -51.21 73.97 -120.30
N GLU A 81 -50.91 73.72 -119.03
CA GLU A 81 -49.79 74.34 -118.32
C GLU A 81 -49.19 73.23 -117.43
N THR A 82 -47.90 72.93 -117.57
CA THR A 82 -47.24 71.80 -116.88
C THR A 82 -46.93 72.04 -115.39
N GLU A 83 -47.26 73.23 -114.87
CA GLU A 83 -47.05 73.57 -113.46
C GLU A 83 -48.32 73.38 -112.63
N VAL A 84 -48.32 72.33 -111.80
CA VAL A 84 -49.32 72.10 -110.76
C VAL A 84 -49.20 73.19 -109.68
N LYS A 85 -50.15 74.12 -109.62
CA LYS A 85 -50.09 75.28 -108.69
C LYS A 85 -50.80 74.95 -107.37
N LYS A 86 -50.11 75.17 -106.24
CA LYS A 86 -50.73 75.12 -104.89
C LYS A 86 -51.67 76.33 -104.78
N ILE A 87 -52.95 76.09 -104.48
CA ILE A 87 -53.96 77.17 -104.31
C ILE A 87 -53.95 77.67 -102.86
N THR A 88 -54.11 76.74 -101.91
CA THR A 88 -54.20 76.95 -100.45
C THR A 88 -53.75 75.65 -99.76
N ASP A 89 -53.84 75.54 -98.42
CA ASP A 89 -53.12 74.51 -97.66
C ASP A 89 -53.38 73.06 -98.07
N GLY A 90 -52.29 72.43 -98.54
CA GLY A 90 -52.26 71.10 -99.12
C GLY A 90 -52.95 70.96 -100.49
N VAL A 91 -53.70 71.94 -101.00
CA VAL A 91 -54.56 71.81 -102.20
C VAL A 91 -53.86 72.32 -103.47
N TYR A 92 -53.83 71.48 -104.50
CA TYR A 92 -53.13 71.70 -105.78
C TYR A 92 -54.10 71.64 -106.97
N ASN A 93 -53.79 72.33 -108.09
CA ASN A 93 -54.58 72.27 -109.32
C ASN A 93 -53.81 71.88 -110.60
N GLN A 94 -54.54 71.46 -111.64
CA GLN A 94 -53.99 70.97 -112.92
C GLN A 94 -54.95 71.26 -114.09
N ASN A 95 -54.43 71.74 -115.23
CA ASN A 95 -55.23 72.21 -116.37
C ASN A 95 -55.19 71.25 -117.58
N TRP A 96 -56.36 70.79 -118.01
CA TRP A 96 -56.55 69.76 -119.03
C TRP A 96 -57.34 70.27 -120.23
N LYS A 97 -56.75 70.22 -121.42
CA LYS A 97 -57.37 70.55 -122.71
C LYS A 97 -57.81 69.29 -123.44
N PHE A 98 -59.00 69.35 -124.03
CA PHE A 98 -59.63 68.26 -124.78
C PHE A 98 -59.93 68.76 -126.19
N ILE A 99 -59.43 68.07 -127.21
CA ILE A 99 -59.43 68.51 -128.62
C ILE A 99 -60.13 67.46 -129.49
N GLY A 100 -61.16 67.86 -130.22
CA GLY A 100 -61.90 67.00 -131.15
C GLY A 100 -61.22 66.95 -132.52
N ASN A 101 -60.82 65.75 -132.94
CA ASN A 101 -59.96 65.53 -134.11
C ASN A 101 -60.71 65.60 -135.47
N GLY A 102 -62.00 65.90 -135.49
CA GLY A 102 -62.86 65.87 -136.67
C GLY A 102 -62.54 66.90 -137.75
N MET A 103 -61.63 67.87 -137.52
CA MET A 103 -61.12 68.75 -138.57
C MET A 103 -59.94 68.13 -139.35
N SER A 104 -59.20 67.19 -138.75
CA SER A 104 -58.06 66.50 -139.36
C SER A 104 -58.37 65.04 -139.74
N ASN A 105 -59.38 64.42 -139.12
CA ASN A 105 -59.83 63.05 -139.38
C ASN A 105 -61.33 63.05 -139.73
N ASP A 106 -61.68 62.70 -140.97
CA ASP A 106 -63.08 62.66 -141.41
C ASP A 106 -63.92 61.55 -140.78
N LYS A 107 -63.30 60.60 -140.08
CA LYS A 107 -63.99 59.58 -139.26
C LYS A 107 -64.26 60.04 -137.83
N SER A 108 -63.66 61.15 -137.37
CA SER A 108 -63.94 61.67 -136.03
C SER A 108 -65.23 62.50 -136.04
N SER A 109 -66.12 62.16 -135.11
CA SER A 109 -67.41 62.84 -134.92
C SER A 109 -67.29 64.13 -134.13
N TYR A 110 -66.12 64.44 -133.55
CA TYR A 110 -65.95 65.54 -132.60
C TYR A 110 -65.00 66.61 -133.10
N ILE A 111 -65.33 67.90 -132.97
CA ILE A 111 -64.53 69.04 -133.44
C ILE A 111 -64.26 70.09 -132.37
N GLY A 112 -63.21 70.89 -132.56
CA GLY A 112 -62.84 72.02 -131.70
C GLY A 112 -62.41 71.60 -130.30
N GLU A 113 -62.18 72.57 -129.41
CA GLU A 113 -61.46 72.36 -128.15
C GLU A 113 -62.13 72.97 -126.90
N ILE A 114 -61.71 72.50 -125.71
CA ILE A 114 -62.06 73.05 -124.39
C ILE A 114 -60.97 72.75 -123.34
N THR A 115 -60.71 73.66 -122.40
CA THR A 115 -59.82 73.44 -121.25
C THR A 115 -60.59 73.46 -119.92
N LEU A 116 -60.22 72.59 -118.97
CA LEU A 116 -60.87 72.34 -117.67
C LEU A 116 -59.83 72.16 -116.54
N ILE A 117 -60.25 72.26 -115.28
CA ILE A 117 -59.34 72.29 -114.11
C ILE A 117 -59.64 71.11 -113.14
N HIS A 118 -58.60 70.48 -112.62
CA HIS A 118 -58.64 69.45 -111.57
C HIS A 118 -58.04 69.96 -110.25
N ASN A 119 -58.52 69.53 -109.07
CA ASN A 119 -58.03 69.96 -107.73
C ASN A 119 -57.89 68.77 -106.73
N TRP A 120 -56.84 68.70 -105.89
CA TRP A 120 -56.57 67.58 -104.92
C TRP A 120 -55.70 67.98 -103.68
N LYS A 121 -55.70 67.22 -102.55
CA LYS A 121 -55.00 67.56 -101.25
C LYS A 121 -53.94 66.52 -100.73
N MET A 122 -52.95 66.93 -99.90
CA MET A 122 -51.87 66.11 -99.27
C MET A 122 -51.66 66.37 -97.74
N TYR A 123 -51.18 65.38 -96.94
CA TYR A 123 -51.00 65.41 -95.45
C TYR A 123 -49.58 65.02 -94.94
N LYS A 124 -49.27 65.24 -93.64
CA LYS A 124 -48.05 64.75 -92.94
C LYS A 124 -48.32 63.53 -92.03
N VAL A 125 -47.28 62.76 -91.70
CA VAL A 125 -47.38 61.54 -90.88
C VAL A 125 -46.49 61.64 -89.62
N LEU A 126 -47.01 61.21 -88.47
CA LEU A 126 -46.30 61.11 -87.17
C LEU A 126 -46.16 59.64 -86.74
N ALA A 127 -45.02 59.28 -86.16
CA ALA A 127 -44.71 57.90 -85.78
C ALA A 127 -45.19 57.56 -84.35
N ALA A 128 -46.02 56.53 -84.21
CA ALA A 128 -46.51 56.07 -82.90
C ALA A 128 -45.38 55.59 -81.97
N SER A 129 -44.26 55.11 -82.54
CA SER A 129 -43.07 54.68 -81.79
C SER A 129 -42.37 55.83 -81.06
N GLU A 130 -42.42 57.06 -81.57
CA GLU A 130 -41.81 58.23 -80.94
C GLU A 130 -42.53 58.60 -79.63
N ILE A 131 -43.88 58.50 -79.64
CA ILE A 131 -44.74 58.74 -78.48
C ILE A 131 -44.48 57.70 -77.38
N GLN A 132 -44.43 56.41 -77.74
CA GLN A 132 -44.13 55.35 -76.77
C GLN A 132 -42.71 55.44 -76.20
N ALA A 133 -41.74 55.90 -77.00
CA ALA A 133 -40.36 56.10 -76.54
C ALA A 133 -40.24 57.26 -75.54
N ALA A 134 -40.97 58.36 -75.76
CA ALA A 134 -41.08 59.45 -74.80
C ALA A 134 -41.74 58.99 -73.49
N ALA A 135 -42.86 58.26 -73.59
CA ALA A 135 -43.61 57.73 -72.43
C ALA A 135 -42.76 56.87 -71.50
N ASN A 136 -41.84 56.07 -72.06
CA ASN A 136 -40.99 55.17 -71.28
C ASN A 136 -39.90 55.89 -70.45
N LYS A 137 -39.61 57.17 -70.70
CA LYS A 137 -38.60 57.93 -69.94
C LYS A 137 -39.03 58.20 -68.49
N VAL A 138 -40.33 58.29 -68.24
CA VAL A 138 -40.92 58.65 -66.94
C VAL A 138 -41.32 57.43 -66.11
N LYS A 139 -40.85 56.24 -66.47
CA LYS A 139 -41.01 55.00 -65.70
C LYS A 139 -40.27 55.11 -64.36
N GLY A 140 -40.98 54.88 -63.24
CA GLY A 140 -40.41 54.97 -61.90
C GLY A 140 -41.44 54.83 -60.76
N ASP A 141 -40.97 55.09 -59.54
CA ASP A 141 -41.76 55.12 -58.31
C ASP A 141 -42.32 56.54 -58.09
N TYR A 142 -43.62 56.66 -57.79
CA TYR A 142 -44.32 57.92 -57.52
C TYR A 142 -45.11 57.86 -56.21
N VAL A 143 -45.24 58.99 -55.52
CA VAL A 143 -45.99 59.06 -54.24
C VAL A 143 -47.50 58.97 -54.47
N THR A 144 -47.99 59.51 -55.59
CA THR A 144 -49.42 59.48 -55.99
C THR A 144 -49.57 59.15 -57.47
N LEU A 145 -50.74 58.62 -57.86
CA LEU A 145 -51.11 58.40 -59.27
C LEU A 145 -51.05 59.71 -60.08
N GLU A 146 -51.53 60.79 -59.49
CA GLU A 146 -51.60 62.12 -60.09
C GLU A 146 -50.20 62.63 -60.48
N ALA A 147 -49.20 62.45 -59.61
CA ALA A 147 -47.81 62.82 -59.91
C ALA A 147 -47.23 62.03 -61.10
N ALA A 148 -47.60 60.76 -61.25
CA ALA A 148 -47.17 59.92 -62.37
C ALA A 148 -47.86 60.32 -63.69
N GLN A 149 -49.16 60.61 -63.65
CA GLN A 149 -49.92 61.09 -64.81
C GLN A 149 -49.38 62.44 -65.29
N THR A 150 -49.15 63.40 -64.39
CA THR A 150 -48.52 64.68 -64.72
C THR A 150 -47.13 64.52 -65.33
N ALA A 151 -46.32 63.56 -64.90
CA ALA A 151 -45.01 63.29 -65.51
C ALA A 151 -45.14 62.78 -66.96
N ILE A 152 -46.07 61.85 -67.22
CA ILE A 152 -46.36 61.33 -68.57
C ILE A 152 -46.88 62.44 -69.48
N GLU A 153 -47.85 63.24 -69.02
CA GLU A 153 -48.44 64.31 -69.81
C GLU A 153 -47.41 65.34 -70.28
N ASN A 154 -46.56 65.81 -69.36
CA ASN A 154 -45.51 66.78 -69.65
C ASN A 154 -44.47 66.27 -70.67
N GLU A 155 -44.14 64.98 -70.67
CA GLU A 155 -43.17 64.43 -71.64
C GLU A 155 -43.79 64.22 -73.03
N ILE A 156 -45.11 63.94 -73.11
CA ILE A 156 -45.81 63.62 -74.36
C ILE A 156 -46.35 64.87 -75.07
N ILE A 157 -46.89 65.85 -74.34
CA ILE A 157 -47.50 67.05 -74.93
C ILE A 157 -46.52 67.92 -75.73
N ASN A 158 -45.21 67.73 -75.51
CA ASN A 158 -44.14 68.44 -76.21
C ASN A 158 -43.77 67.84 -77.59
N ILE A 159 -44.40 66.75 -78.02
CA ILE A 159 -44.17 66.15 -79.35
C ILE A 159 -44.99 66.91 -80.40
N ALA A 160 -44.32 67.39 -81.45
CA ALA A 160 -44.96 68.21 -82.48
C ALA A 160 -46.07 67.45 -83.24
N GLY A 161 -47.28 68.01 -83.23
CA GLY A 161 -48.48 67.42 -83.81
C GLY A 161 -49.39 66.70 -82.79
N ILE A 162 -48.98 66.61 -81.51
CA ILE A 162 -49.83 66.20 -80.40
C ILE A 162 -50.57 67.42 -79.82
N LYS A 163 -51.88 67.28 -79.66
CA LYS A 163 -52.80 68.33 -79.19
C LYS A 163 -53.21 68.15 -77.72
N SER A 164 -53.38 66.90 -77.27
CA SER A 164 -53.78 66.56 -75.90
C SER A 164 -53.39 65.11 -75.55
N VAL A 165 -53.38 64.80 -74.24
CA VAL A 165 -53.10 63.46 -73.70
C VAL A 165 -54.26 63.07 -72.78
N GLU A 166 -54.86 61.90 -73.00
CA GLU A 166 -56.01 61.41 -72.23
C GLU A 166 -55.67 60.11 -71.50
N PHE A 167 -55.77 60.11 -70.17
CA PHE A 167 -55.52 58.93 -69.33
C PHE A 167 -56.78 58.08 -69.11
N GLN A 168 -56.63 56.76 -69.15
CA GLN A 168 -57.70 55.83 -68.79
C GLN A 168 -57.67 55.57 -67.28
N THR A 169 -58.76 55.89 -66.58
CA THR A 169 -58.90 55.65 -65.13
C THR A 169 -59.29 54.20 -64.83
N ASN A 170 -58.51 53.55 -63.97
CA ASN A 170 -58.90 52.34 -63.23
C ASN A 170 -58.48 52.54 -61.77
N ASP A 171 -59.16 51.86 -60.84
CA ASP A 171 -58.77 51.85 -59.43
C ASP A 171 -57.47 51.04 -59.26
N TYR A 172 -56.41 51.73 -58.82
CA TYR A 172 -55.04 51.19 -58.74
C TYR A 172 -54.67 50.83 -57.29
N HIS A 173 -54.12 49.63 -57.07
CA HIS A 173 -53.71 49.09 -55.77
C HIS A 173 -52.27 48.54 -55.83
N TRP A 174 -51.53 48.64 -54.72
CA TRP A 174 -50.06 48.63 -54.62
C TRP A 174 -49.28 47.42 -55.19
N SER A 175 -49.27 47.20 -56.51
CA SER A 175 -48.42 46.19 -57.18
C SER A 175 -48.22 46.43 -58.68
N ASN A 176 -47.10 47.06 -59.09
CA ASN A 176 -46.59 47.18 -60.48
C ASN A 176 -47.67 47.31 -61.57
N GLU A 177 -48.28 48.49 -61.69
CA GLU A 177 -49.42 48.70 -62.57
C GLU A 177 -49.07 49.58 -63.78
N GLN A 178 -49.79 49.36 -64.89
CA GLN A 178 -49.60 50.13 -66.12
C GLN A 178 -50.61 51.27 -66.20
N VAL A 179 -50.10 52.51 -66.27
CA VAL A 179 -50.90 53.67 -66.69
C VAL A 179 -51.07 53.62 -68.20
N LYS A 180 -52.32 53.74 -68.65
CA LYS A 180 -52.69 53.72 -70.08
C LYS A 180 -53.20 55.09 -70.50
N PHE A 181 -52.78 55.54 -71.68
CA PHE A 181 -53.22 56.82 -72.24
C PHE A 181 -53.35 56.79 -73.76
N SER A 182 -54.07 57.77 -74.31
CA SER A 182 -54.22 58.05 -75.74
C SER A 182 -53.84 59.51 -76.04
N VAL A 183 -53.62 59.87 -77.30
CA VAL A 183 -53.29 61.25 -77.70
C VAL A 183 -54.26 61.78 -78.76
N GLU A 184 -54.48 63.09 -78.79
CA GLU A 184 -55.18 63.76 -79.89
C GLU A 184 -54.15 64.41 -80.83
N LEU A 185 -54.43 64.50 -82.14
CA LEU A 185 -53.52 65.07 -83.14
C LEU A 185 -54.06 66.36 -83.78
N ASP A 186 -53.15 67.20 -84.27
CA ASP A 186 -53.46 68.39 -85.09
C ASP A 186 -53.94 68.04 -86.51
N GLU A 187 -54.75 68.93 -87.12
CA GLU A 187 -55.47 68.69 -88.39
C GLU A 187 -54.60 68.38 -89.63
N ASP A 188 -53.31 68.71 -89.60
CA ASP A 188 -52.35 68.45 -90.69
C ASP A 188 -51.62 67.09 -90.56
N TYR A 189 -51.82 66.37 -89.44
CA TYR A 189 -51.08 65.18 -89.07
C TYR A 189 -51.95 63.91 -89.05
N LYS A 190 -51.33 62.77 -89.35
CA LYS A 190 -51.93 61.44 -89.22
C LYS A 190 -50.95 60.48 -88.56
N LEU A 191 -51.41 59.65 -87.63
CA LEU A 191 -50.59 58.62 -86.98
C LEU A 191 -50.35 57.43 -87.92
N ASP A 192 -49.16 56.83 -87.86
CA ASP A 192 -48.82 55.60 -88.59
C ASP A 192 -49.21 54.29 -87.86
N GLY A 193 -49.77 54.38 -86.65
CA GLY A 193 -50.04 53.24 -85.77
C GLY A 193 -51.29 53.40 -84.89
N ASN A 194 -51.35 52.61 -83.81
CA ASN A 194 -52.45 52.69 -82.83
C ASN A 194 -52.29 53.90 -81.90
N ASN A 195 -53.41 54.46 -81.46
CA ASN A 195 -53.47 55.67 -80.64
C ASN A 195 -53.60 55.37 -79.13
N THR A 196 -52.90 54.35 -78.63
CA THR A 196 -52.96 53.97 -77.20
C THR A 196 -51.62 53.42 -76.74
N PHE A 197 -51.15 53.93 -75.62
CA PHE A 197 -49.81 53.74 -75.07
C PHE A 197 -49.88 53.34 -73.60
N THR A 198 -48.83 52.69 -73.10
CA THR A 198 -48.75 52.24 -71.69
C THR A 198 -47.38 52.53 -71.07
N VAL A 199 -47.36 52.80 -69.77
CA VAL A 199 -46.13 53.00 -68.97
C VAL A 199 -46.27 52.24 -67.65
N ASP A 200 -45.28 51.42 -67.30
CA ASP A 200 -45.23 50.77 -65.98
C ASP A 200 -44.83 51.80 -64.90
N ILE A 201 -45.58 51.89 -63.81
CA ILE A 201 -45.26 52.74 -62.65
C ILE A 201 -45.56 52.01 -61.33
N ARG A 202 -45.07 52.58 -60.21
CA ARG A 202 -45.37 52.14 -58.85
C ARG A 202 -45.86 53.33 -58.02
N ILE A 203 -46.88 53.12 -57.19
CA ILE A 203 -47.51 54.19 -56.40
C ILE A 203 -47.52 53.81 -54.91
N GLY A 204 -47.10 54.73 -54.03
CA GLY A 204 -47.23 54.62 -52.56
C GLY A 204 -45.91 54.70 -51.77
N GLU A 205 -46.00 54.96 -50.47
CA GLU A 205 -44.84 54.94 -49.56
C GLU A 205 -44.51 53.51 -49.09
N LYS A 206 -43.22 53.21 -48.94
CA LYS A 206 -42.74 51.92 -48.42
C LYS A 206 -42.96 51.82 -46.90
N GLU A 207 -43.44 50.68 -46.42
CA GLU A 207 -43.67 50.49 -44.98
C GLU A 207 -42.37 50.56 -44.18
N THR A 208 -42.35 51.33 -43.09
CA THR A 208 -41.13 51.49 -42.27
C THR A 208 -41.04 50.41 -41.20
N ILE A 209 -40.04 49.52 -41.32
CA ILE A 209 -39.67 48.60 -40.25
C ILE A 209 -39.03 49.40 -39.12
N ASN A 210 -39.60 49.32 -37.92
CA ASN A 210 -39.10 50.07 -36.76
C ASN A 210 -37.79 49.45 -36.23
N TYR A 211 -36.66 50.11 -36.53
CA TYR A 211 -35.32 49.69 -36.11
C TYR A 211 -35.20 49.47 -34.60
N ASN A 212 -35.78 50.34 -33.77
CA ASN A 212 -35.66 50.23 -32.31
C ASN A 212 -36.44 49.01 -31.77
N ILE A 213 -37.62 48.71 -32.31
CA ILE A 213 -38.40 47.53 -31.93
C ILE A 213 -37.69 46.25 -32.36
N LEU A 214 -37.14 46.21 -33.58
CA LEU A 214 -36.38 45.05 -34.07
C LEU A 214 -35.07 44.87 -33.28
N LYS A 215 -34.37 45.95 -32.94
CA LYS A 215 -33.20 45.91 -32.05
C LYS A 215 -33.58 45.35 -30.68
N GLN A 216 -34.65 45.84 -30.05
CA GLN A 216 -35.14 45.31 -28.78
C GLN A 216 -35.49 43.82 -28.89
N THR A 217 -36.10 43.39 -30.01
CA THR A 217 -36.41 41.96 -30.26
C THR A 217 -35.14 41.11 -30.30
N PHE A 218 -34.05 41.61 -30.89
CA PHE A 218 -32.76 40.93 -30.84
C PHE A 218 -32.18 40.92 -29.42
N GLU A 219 -32.22 42.04 -28.69
CA GLU A 219 -31.73 42.15 -27.31
C GLU A 219 -32.50 41.23 -26.33
N ASP A 220 -33.83 41.14 -26.46
CA ASP A 220 -34.69 40.29 -25.61
C ASP A 220 -34.55 38.79 -25.92
N SER A 221 -34.08 38.43 -27.12
CA SER A 221 -33.90 37.03 -27.54
C SER A 221 -32.68 36.36 -26.88
N VAL A 222 -31.74 37.15 -26.36
CA VAL A 222 -30.49 36.70 -25.76
C VAL A 222 -30.49 36.98 -24.25
N LYS A 223 -29.65 36.22 -23.51
CA LYS A 223 -29.52 36.37 -22.06
C LYS A 223 -28.06 36.25 -21.65
N ASP A 224 -27.67 37.00 -20.64
CA ASP A 224 -26.35 36.86 -20.03
C ASP A 224 -26.11 35.44 -19.52
N GLY A 225 -24.91 34.91 -19.75
CA GLY A 225 -24.51 33.54 -19.44
C GLY A 225 -24.74 32.53 -20.56
N MET A 226 -25.32 32.92 -21.71
CA MET A 226 -25.35 32.07 -22.91
C MET A 226 -23.94 31.86 -23.49
N SER A 227 -23.69 30.72 -24.14
CA SER A 227 -22.51 30.49 -24.97
C SER A 227 -22.60 31.20 -26.33
N ASP A 228 -21.47 31.43 -27.01
CA ASP A 228 -21.43 31.98 -28.37
C ASP A 228 -22.43 31.29 -29.33
N SER A 229 -22.54 29.96 -29.27
CA SER A 229 -23.45 29.16 -30.11
C SER A 229 -24.93 29.34 -29.77
N GLU A 230 -25.27 29.51 -28.48
CA GLU A 230 -26.65 29.75 -28.05
C GLU A 230 -27.10 31.15 -28.47
N VAL A 231 -26.23 32.16 -28.32
CA VAL A 231 -26.49 33.54 -28.79
C VAL A 231 -26.71 33.56 -30.30
N VAL A 232 -25.81 32.96 -31.10
CA VAL A 232 -25.96 32.88 -32.56
C VAL A 232 -27.23 32.15 -32.97
N SER A 233 -27.63 31.10 -32.24
CA SER A 233 -28.86 30.35 -32.54
C SER A 233 -30.11 31.14 -32.18
N ALA A 234 -30.13 31.82 -31.03
CA ALA A 234 -31.26 32.65 -30.61
C ALA A 234 -31.49 33.81 -31.60
N LEU A 235 -30.43 34.56 -31.92
CA LEU A 235 -30.49 35.71 -32.83
C LEU A 235 -30.90 35.32 -34.27
N LYS A 236 -30.51 34.13 -34.76
CA LYS A 236 -30.92 33.63 -36.08
C LYS A 236 -32.37 33.15 -36.13
N ASN A 237 -32.91 32.68 -35.00
CA ASN A 237 -34.21 32.01 -34.92
C ASN A 237 -35.33 32.89 -34.34
N ILE A 238 -35.11 34.21 -34.19
CA ILE A 238 -36.20 35.13 -33.83
C ILE A 238 -37.33 35.07 -34.86
N HIS A 239 -38.55 35.37 -34.43
CA HIS A 239 -39.67 35.53 -35.35
C HIS A 239 -39.41 36.77 -36.23
N LYS A 240 -39.27 36.57 -37.54
CA LYS A 240 -38.99 37.65 -38.50
C LYS A 240 -40.22 38.58 -38.61
N PRO A 241 -40.08 39.89 -38.38
CA PRO A 241 -41.13 40.84 -38.73
C PRO A 241 -41.42 40.85 -40.23
N ASN A 242 -42.61 41.32 -40.60
CA ASN A 242 -42.95 41.58 -42.00
C ASN A 242 -41.87 42.44 -42.68
N GLY A 243 -41.55 42.10 -43.93
CA GLY A 243 -40.49 42.74 -44.68
C GLY A 243 -39.07 42.22 -44.43
N VAL A 244 -38.79 41.43 -43.39
CA VAL A 244 -37.42 40.88 -43.15
C VAL A 244 -37.23 39.53 -43.87
N LYS A 245 -36.39 39.49 -44.91
CA LYS A 245 -36.11 38.29 -45.73
C LYS A 245 -35.12 37.34 -45.03
N THR A 246 -33.93 37.81 -44.68
CA THR A 246 -32.89 37.00 -44.02
C THR A 246 -32.32 37.67 -42.78
N ILE A 247 -31.78 36.86 -41.87
CA ILE A 247 -31.01 37.30 -40.70
C ILE A 247 -29.69 36.53 -40.75
N SER A 248 -28.58 37.25 -40.73
CA SER A 248 -27.23 36.69 -40.62
C SER A 248 -26.55 37.26 -39.38
N VAL A 249 -25.83 36.40 -38.65
CA VAL A 249 -25.25 36.73 -37.35
C VAL A 249 -23.81 36.25 -37.33
N ASN A 250 -22.88 37.18 -37.12
CA ASN A 250 -21.45 36.96 -37.01
C ASN A 250 -20.96 37.46 -35.65
N LYS A 251 -19.90 36.85 -35.11
CA LYS A 251 -19.24 37.35 -33.89
C LYS A 251 -18.08 38.28 -34.28
N LYS A 252 -18.05 39.48 -33.69
CA LYS A 252 -16.97 40.45 -33.90
C LYS A 252 -15.69 39.98 -33.18
N GLN A 253 -14.52 40.22 -33.79
CA GLN A 253 -13.24 40.00 -33.10
C GLN A 253 -13.13 40.95 -31.90
N PRO A 254 -12.61 40.50 -30.75
CA PRO A 254 -12.64 41.30 -29.52
C PRO A 254 -11.65 42.48 -29.58
N SER A 255 -12.17 43.69 -29.37
CA SER A 255 -11.36 44.77 -28.80
C SER A 255 -11.21 44.53 -27.30
N GLU A 256 -9.99 44.57 -26.78
CA GLU A 256 -9.68 44.21 -25.40
C GLU A 256 -10.44 45.07 -24.36
N ASN A 257 -10.86 44.42 -23.25
CA ASN A 257 -11.15 45.00 -21.92
C ASN A 257 -12.59 45.25 -21.41
N ASP A 258 -13.69 44.74 -22.00
CA ASP A 258 -15.04 44.86 -21.36
C ASP A 258 -15.73 43.53 -20.95
N GLY A 259 -15.24 42.37 -21.39
CA GLY A 259 -15.79 41.05 -21.03
C GLY A 259 -17.09 40.67 -21.76
N ASN A 260 -17.63 41.53 -22.61
CA ASN A 260 -18.83 41.27 -23.40
C ASN A 260 -18.46 40.76 -24.80
N ALA A 261 -19.24 39.86 -25.37
CA ALA A 261 -19.13 39.55 -26.80
C ALA A 261 -20.09 40.42 -27.60
N VAL A 262 -19.59 40.96 -28.73
CA VAL A 262 -20.39 41.75 -29.67
C VAL A 262 -20.74 40.86 -30.86
N PHE A 263 -22.04 40.75 -31.14
CA PHE A 263 -22.58 40.03 -32.29
C PHE A 263 -23.10 41.05 -33.31
N GLU A 264 -22.60 40.92 -34.53
CA GLU A 264 -22.99 41.73 -35.67
C GLU A 264 -24.10 41.02 -36.41
N ILE A 265 -25.26 41.68 -36.51
CA ILE A 265 -26.44 41.15 -37.17
C ILE A 265 -26.69 41.97 -38.43
N ASN A 266 -26.69 41.29 -39.57
CA ASN A 266 -27.05 41.89 -40.85
C ASN A 266 -28.33 41.21 -41.33
N ILE A 267 -29.39 42.01 -41.52
CA ILE A 267 -30.64 41.54 -42.12
C ILE A 267 -30.69 41.92 -43.61
N THR A 268 -31.47 41.18 -44.40
CA THR A 268 -31.95 41.67 -45.69
C THR A 268 -33.45 41.92 -45.60
N ILE A 269 -33.94 42.94 -46.30
CA ILE A 269 -35.36 43.29 -46.29
C ILE A 269 -35.97 43.16 -47.69
N ASP A 270 -37.29 43.21 -47.76
CA ASP A 270 -38.03 43.37 -48.99
C ASP A 270 -38.03 44.85 -49.41
N GLU A 271 -36.88 45.30 -49.93
CA GLU A 271 -36.61 46.69 -50.36
C GLU A 271 -37.64 47.26 -51.35
N ASP A 272 -38.39 46.38 -52.02
CA ASP A 272 -39.55 46.72 -52.82
C ASP A 272 -40.64 47.40 -51.99
N ASN A 273 -41.05 46.79 -50.88
CA ASN A 273 -42.24 47.18 -50.11
C ASN A 273 -41.92 47.83 -48.75
N TYR A 274 -40.67 47.70 -48.27
CA TYR A 274 -40.28 48.13 -46.92
C TYR A 274 -38.99 48.96 -46.92
N ILE A 275 -38.84 49.83 -45.92
CA ILE A 275 -37.63 50.58 -45.61
C ILE A 275 -37.26 50.43 -44.12
N ILE A 276 -35.97 50.56 -43.80
CA ILE A 276 -35.45 50.57 -42.42
C ILE A 276 -34.29 51.56 -42.33
N SER A 277 -34.11 52.20 -41.17
CA SER A 277 -33.02 53.17 -40.97
C SER A 277 -31.62 52.55 -40.93
N SER A 278 -31.52 51.23 -40.68
CA SER A 278 -30.28 50.44 -40.79
C SER A 278 -30.63 48.95 -40.88
N THR A 279 -29.95 48.22 -41.76
CA THR A 279 -29.99 46.75 -41.84
C THR A 279 -28.94 46.06 -40.94
N TYR A 280 -28.10 46.86 -40.27
CA TYR A 280 -27.03 46.43 -39.37
C TYR A 280 -27.38 46.74 -37.91
N PHE A 281 -27.15 45.76 -37.04
CA PHE A 281 -27.32 45.86 -35.58
C PHE A 281 -26.09 45.28 -34.88
N GLU A 282 -25.69 45.89 -33.76
CA GLU A 282 -24.77 45.29 -32.79
C GLU A 282 -25.53 44.91 -31.52
N ILE A 283 -25.38 43.67 -31.08
CA ILE A 283 -25.92 43.17 -29.81
C ILE A 283 -24.74 42.76 -28.92
N LYS A 284 -24.69 43.31 -27.71
CA LYS A 284 -23.67 42.97 -26.70
C LYS A 284 -24.28 42.03 -25.66
N VAL A 285 -23.59 40.93 -25.36
CA VAL A 285 -24.04 39.92 -24.39
C VAL A 285 -22.87 39.49 -23.51
N GLN A 286 -23.10 39.29 -22.21
CA GLN A 286 -22.12 38.61 -21.35
C GLN A 286 -22.12 37.12 -21.68
N VAL A 287 -21.15 36.63 -22.43
CA VAL A 287 -21.10 35.22 -22.87
C VAL A 287 -20.29 34.34 -21.93
N ASP A 288 -20.85 33.18 -21.57
CA ASP A 288 -20.16 32.18 -20.75
C ASP A 288 -19.46 31.13 -21.62
N ASN A 289 -18.34 31.55 -22.22
CA ASN A 289 -17.49 30.73 -23.09
C ASN A 289 -16.54 29.77 -22.33
N ARG A 290 -16.84 29.46 -21.06
CA ARG A 290 -16.09 28.46 -20.31
C ARG A 290 -16.32 27.06 -20.88
N LYS A 291 -15.23 26.32 -21.06
CA LYS A 291 -15.29 24.91 -21.46
C LYS A 291 -16.00 24.08 -20.39
N ILE A 292 -16.92 23.23 -20.81
CA ILE A 292 -17.66 22.35 -19.92
C ILE A 292 -16.79 21.14 -19.57
N ILE A 293 -16.63 20.87 -18.28
CA ILE A 293 -16.10 19.62 -17.74
C ILE A 293 -17.31 18.71 -17.50
N ASP A 294 -17.38 17.55 -18.15
CA ASP A 294 -18.44 16.60 -17.82
C ASP A 294 -18.17 15.96 -16.46
N THR A 295 -19.15 16.09 -15.57
CA THR A 295 -19.13 15.60 -14.19
C THR A 295 -20.33 14.72 -13.84
N LYS A 296 -21.09 14.24 -14.84
CA LYS A 296 -22.29 13.41 -14.61
C LYS A 296 -22.00 12.12 -13.85
N GLU A 297 -20.96 11.38 -14.26
CA GLU A 297 -20.54 10.14 -13.60
C GLU A 297 -20.00 10.42 -12.20
N LEU A 298 -19.15 11.44 -12.05
CA LEU A 298 -18.60 11.88 -10.76
C LEU A 298 -19.71 12.29 -9.78
N SER A 299 -20.74 13.00 -10.24
CA SER A 299 -21.90 13.37 -9.41
C SER A 299 -22.64 12.13 -8.91
N THR A 300 -22.80 11.13 -9.76
CA THR A 300 -23.47 9.85 -9.45
C THR A 300 -22.65 8.99 -8.49
N LEU A 301 -21.33 8.98 -8.67
CA LEU A 301 -20.38 8.29 -7.78
C LEU A 301 -20.41 8.90 -6.37
N LEU A 302 -20.23 10.22 -6.27
CA LEU A 302 -20.18 10.90 -4.97
C LEU A 302 -21.51 10.85 -4.23
N SER A 303 -22.66 10.85 -4.93
CA SER A 303 -23.96 10.67 -4.26
C SER A 303 -24.09 9.32 -3.55
N LYS A 304 -23.44 8.24 -4.02
CA LYS A 304 -23.42 6.94 -3.32
C LYS A 304 -22.78 7.02 -1.92
N LEU A 305 -22.03 8.08 -1.60
CA LEU A 305 -21.42 8.29 -0.28
C LEU A 305 -22.35 8.99 0.72
N SER A 306 -23.50 9.56 0.31
CA SER A 306 -24.35 10.35 1.21
C SER A 306 -24.99 9.53 2.33
N ASP A 307 -25.26 8.25 2.05
CA ASP A 307 -25.93 7.31 2.94
C ASP A 307 -24.94 6.40 3.70
N LEU A 308 -23.64 6.57 3.44
CA LEU A 308 -22.59 5.79 4.09
C LEU A 308 -22.42 6.22 5.55
N SER A 309 -22.42 5.25 6.47
CA SER A 309 -22.16 5.47 7.90
C SER A 309 -20.73 5.08 8.23
N PHE A 310 -19.86 6.08 8.36
CA PHE A 310 -18.41 5.89 8.45
C PHE A 310 -17.73 6.91 9.36
N ASN A 311 -16.56 6.57 9.86
CA ASN A 311 -15.71 7.44 10.65
C ASN A 311 -14.35 7.68 9.98
N THR A 312 -13.84 8.89 10.17
CA THR A 312 -12.45 9.26 9.91
C THR A 312 -11.82 9.81 11.18
N SER A 313 -10.50 9.68 11.34
CA SER A 313 -9.82 10.15 12.55
C SER A 313 -9.51 11.63 12.55
N THR A 314 -9.42 12.24 11.37
CA THR A 314 -9.44 13.69 11.16
C THR A 314 -10.29 14.06 9.94
N GLN A 315 -10.57 15.35 9.75
CA GLN A 315 -11.13 15.86 8.48
C GLN A 315 -10.14 15.68 7.31
N LYS A 316 -8.83 15.73 7.56
CA LYS A 316 -7.79 15.56 6.51
C LYS A 316 -7.80 14.14 5.94
N ASP A 317 -8.16 13.14 6.74
CA ASP A 317 -8.30 11.75 6.29
C ASP A 317 -9.57 11.55 5.46
N LEU A 318 -10.66 12.27 5.79
CA LEU A 318 -11.82 12.36 4.92
C LEU A 318 -11.46 13.02 3.58
N GLU A 319 -10.76 14.16 3.60
CA GLU A 319 -10.32 14.86 2.38
C GLU A 319 -9.49 13.94 1.48
N LYS A 320 -8.49 13.24 2.03
CA LYS A 320 -7.69 12.24 1.28
C LYS A 320 -8.52 11.08 0.72
N THR A 321 -9.51 10.61 1.49
CA THR A 321 -10.41 9.54 1.04
C THR A 321 -11.25 9.99 -0.14
N ILE A 322 -11.83 11.18 -0.07
CA ILE A 322 -12.60 11.76 -1.18
C ILE A 322 -11.69 12.03 -2.39
N GLU A 323 -10.49 12.60 -2.20
CA GLU A 323 -9.52 12.79 -3.27
C GLU A 323 -9.19 11.48 -3.99
N TYR A 324 -8.93 10.41 -3.23
CA TYR A 324 -8.61 9.09 -3.78
C TYR A 324 -9.82 8.44 -4.49
N ILE A 325 -11.03 8.57 -3.94
CA ILE A 325 -12.27 8.12 -4.62
C ILE A 325 -12.45 8.83 -5.96
N ILE A 326 -12.26 10.16 -6.02
CA ILE A 326 -12.36 10.92 -7.27
C ILE A 326 -11.27 10.46 -8.24
N LYS A 327 -10.00 10.42 -7.81
CA LYS A 327 -8.84 10.07 -8.64
C LYS A 327 -8.95 8.68 -9.29
N MET A 328 -9.45 7.70 -8.54
CA MET A 328 -9.53 6.30 -9.00
C MET A 328 -10.77 6.00 -9.86
N ASN A 329 -11.75 6.89 -9.91
CA ASN A 329 -13.00 6.72 -10.65
C ASN A 329 -13.30 7.86 -11.65
N THR A 330 -12.29 8.67 -12.00
CA THR A 330 -12.39 9.70 -13.05
C THR A 330 -11.15 9.66 -13.94
N SER A 331 -11.22 10.24 -15.14
CA SER A 331 -10.03 10.40 -15.99
C SER A 331 -9.05 11.40 -15.37
N SER A 332 -7.76 11.26 -15.67
CA SER A 332 -6.73 12.21 -15.24
C SER A 332 -7.05 13.65 -15.69
N GLU A 333 -7.59 13.82 -16.91
CA GLU A 333 -8.03 15.13 -17.41
C GLU A 333 -9.14 15.75 -16.53
N ILE A 334 -10.14 14.98 -16.10
CA ILE A 334 -11.17 15.49 -15.19
C ILE A 334 -10.56 15.84 -13.83
N PHE A 335 -9.77 14.94 -13.24
CA PHE A 335 -9.11 15.15 -11.95
C PHE A 335 -8.19 16.39 -11.95
N ASP A 336 -7.45 16.62 -13.04
CA ASP A 336 -6.57 17.78 -13.19
C ASP A 336 -7.35 19.10 -13.34
N LEU A 337 -8.55 19.07 -13.92
CA LEU A 337 -9.38 20.26 -14.13
C LEU A 337 -10.28 20.63 -12.94
N ILE A 338 -10.54 19.73 -12.00
CA ILE A 338 -11.38 19.98 -10.81
C ILE A 338 -10.59 20.07 -9.50
N GLN A 339 -11.22 20.68 -8.50
CA GLN A 339 -10.84 20.67 -7.09
C GLN A 339 -12.11 20.53 -6.24
N PHE A 340 -11.96 20.17 -4.97
CA PHE A 340 -13.08 20.07 -4.06
C PHE A 340 -12.74 20.63 -2.69
N SER A 341 -13.78 20.88 -1.89
CA SER A 341 -13.67 21.29 -0.50
C SER A 341 -14.69 20.54 0.34
N ILE A 342 -14.41 20.38 1.63
CA ILE A 342 -15.34 19.76 2.58
C ILE A 342 -15.66 20.76 3.69
N ASN A 343 -16.95 21.08 3.85
CA ASN A 343 -17.42 22.00 4.87
C ASN A 343 -18.55 21.35 5.66
N LYS A 344 -18.34 21.05 6.95
CA LYS A 344 -19.33 20.37 7.83
C LYS A 344 -19.90 19.08 7.23
N GLY A 345 -19.02 18.21 6.70
CA GLY A 345 -19.41 16.93 6.10
C GLY A 345 -20.08 17.06 4.72
N LYS A 346 -19.94 18.21 4.05
CA LYS A 346 -20.53 18.49 2.75
C LYS A 346 -19.43 18.69 1.69
N ILE A 347 -19.39 17.81 0.69
CA ILE A 347 -18.44 17.80 -0.42
C ILE A 347 -18.94 18.74 -1.51
N ILE A 348 -18.13 19.75 -1.86
CA ILE A 348 -18.41 20.72 -2.92
C ILE A 348 -17.28 20.64 -3.94
N VAL A 349 -17.60 20.29 -5.18
CA VAL A 349 -16.63 20.23 -6.30
C VAL A 349 -16.75 21.49 -7.16
N TYR A 350 -15.62 22.05 -7.59
CA TYR A 350 -15.53 23.24 -8.42
C TYR A 350 -14.32 23.18 -9.36
N PRO A 351 -14.31 23.92 -10.49
CA PRO A 351 -13.16 23.91 -11.39
C PRO A 351 -11.89 24.50 -10.73
N LYS A 352 -10.70 23.99 -11.08
CA LYS A 352 -9.42 24.61 -10.69
C LYS A 352 -9.27 26.02 -11.27
N ASN A 353 -9.73 26.21 -12.50
CA ASN A 353 -9.80 27.52 -13.16
C ASN A 353 -11.26 27.82 -13.55
N ASN A 354 -11.96 28.52 -12.66
CA ASN A 354 -13.36 28.92 -12.79
C ASN A 354 -13.63 30.03 -13.83
N VAL A 355 -12.56 30.66 -14.37
CA VAL A 355 -12.62 31.64 -15.46
C VAL A 355 -12.60 30.96 -16.82
N LYS A 356 -11.96 29.79 -16.95
CA LYS A 356 -11.82 29.02 -18.20
C LYS A 356 -12.77 27.82 -18.31
N TYR A 357 -13.19 27.25 -17.18
CA TYR A 357 -14.00 26.03 -17.13
C TYR A 357 -15.23 26.15 -16.23
N LYS A 358 -16.30 25.42 -16.58
CA LYS A 358 -17.51 25.21 -15.76
C LYS A 358 -17.86 23.72 -15.71
N LEU A 359 -18.52 23.28 -14.64
CA LEU A 359 -18.97 21.88 -14.51
C LEU A 359 -20.29 21.68 -15.29
N SER A 360 -20.50 20.51 -15.88
CA SER A 360 -21.79 20.16 -16.51
C SER A 360 -22.93 20.11 -15.49
N ASN A 361 -22.64 19.61 -14.29
CA ASN A 361 -23.57 19.59 -13.16
C ASN A 361 -22.90 20.16 -11.89
N LYS A 362 -23.68 20.87 -11.06
CA LYS A 362 -23.26 21.24 -9.71
C LYS A 362 -23.20 19.98 -8.83
N ILE A 363 -22.03 19.66 -8.30
CA ILE A 363 -21.85 18.58 -7.32
C ILE A 363 -21.81 19.19 -5.92
N ASP A 364 -22.77 18.78 -5.09
CA ASP A 364 -22.97 19.32 -3.75
C ASP A 364 -23.54 18.25 -2.80
N VAL A 365 -22.69 17.34 -2.33
CA VAL A 365 -23.10 16.11 -1.64
C VAL A 365 -22.92 16.23 -0.13
N LYS A 366 -23.97 15.95 0.65
CA LYS A 366 -23.93 15.89 2.12
C LYS A 366 -23.71 14.45 2.58
N LEU A 367 -22.70 14.23 3.41
CA LEU A 367 -22.43 12.95 4.07
C LEU A 367 -23.26 12.87 5.36
N ASN A 368 -24.33 12.07 5.36
CA ASN A 368 -25.27 12.05 6.49
C ASN A 368 -24.78 11.18 7.66
N GLY A 369 -24.00 10.13 7.38
CA GLY A 369 -23.45 9.21 8.37
C GLY A 369 -21.96 9.40 8.69
N TRP A 370 -21.33 10.50 8.28
CA TRP A 370 -19.92 10.76 8.60
C TRP A 370 -19.73 11.21 10.05
N THR A 371 -18.73 10.64 10.73
CA THR A 371 -18.26 11.05 12.05
C THR A 371 -16.75 11.27 12.07
N ASN A 372 -16.28 12.16 12.95
CA ASN A 372 -14.86 12.46 13.15
C ASN A 372 -14.45 12.00 14.56
N ASN A 373 -13.70 10.91 14.65
CA ASN A 373 -13.29 10.28 15.92
C ASN A 373 -11.85 9.79 15.84
N SER A 374 -10.94 10.43 16.58
CA SER A 374 -9.51 10.11 16.54
C SER A 374 -9.15 8.67 16.97
N LYS A 375 -10.05 7.97 17.67
CA LYS A 375 -9.77 6.64 18.22
C LYS A 375 -9.82 5.50 17.21
N ASN A 376 -10.59 5.61 16.13
CA ASN A 376 -10.72 4.54 15.14
C ASN A 376 -11.18 5.10 13.78
N GLN A 377 -11.05 4.31 12.71
CA GLN A 377 -11.39 4.72 11.35
C GLN A 377 -11.96 3.54 10.54
N SER A 378 -12.94 3.80 9.67
CA SER A 378 -13.53 2.75 8.82
C SER A 378 -12.57 2.29 7.74
N THR A 379 -12.69 1.05 7.30
CA THR A 379 -12.23 0.64 5.96
C THR A 379 -13.36 0.91 4.99
N ILE A 380 -13.09 1.66 3.92
CA ILE A 380 -14.07 1.96 2.86
C ILE A 380 -13.62 1.31 1.56
N TYR A 381 -14.53 0.58 0.93
CA TYR A 381 -14.33 -0.09 -0.34
C TYR A 381 -15.58 0.01 -1.21
N TYR A 382 -15.44 -0.29 -2.50
CA TYR A 382 -16.59 -0.52 -3.38
C TYR A 382 -16.84 -2.02 -3.47
N ASP A 383 -18.04 -2.46 -3.13
CA ASP A 383 -18.45 -3.86 -3.23
C ASP A 383 -18.93 -4.15 -4.66
N ASN A 384 -18.19 -4.99 -5.38
CA ASN A 384 -18.54 -5.36 -6.74
C ASN A 384 -19.79 -6.25 -6.82
N LYS A 385 -20.24 -6.86 -5.70
CA LYS A 385 -21.46 -7.68 -5.67
C LYS A 385 -22.73 -6.86 -5.47
N THR A 386 -22.66 -5.76 -4.73
CA THR A 386 -23.82 -4.91 -4.42
C THR A 386 -23.82 -3.58 -5.17
N GLU A 387 -22.73 -3.25 -5.88
CA GLU A 387 -22.51 -1.98 -6.59
C GLU A 387 -22.60 -0.74 -5.67
N THR A 388 -22.25 -0.89 -4.40
CA THR A 388 -22.30 0.18 -3.39
C THR A 388 -20.96 0.39 -2.70
N PHE A 389 -20.73 1.61 -2.20
CA PHE A 389 -19.70 1.81 -1.19
C PHE A 389 -20.13 1.19 0.14
N VAL A 390 -19.20 0.53 0.81
CA VAL A 390 -19.42 -0.05 2.13
C VAL A 390 -18.32 0.42 3.07
N ALA A 391 -18.68 0.70 4.32
CA ALA A 391 -17.79 1.13 5.38
C ALA A 391 -17.85 0.11 6.52
N VAL A 392 -16.72 -0.52 6.82
CA VAL A 392 -16.59 -1.43 7.96
C VAL A 392 -15.92 -0.67 9.09
N ASN A 393 -16.59 -0.60 10.25
CA ASN A 393 -16.14 0.16 11.41
C ASN A 393 -15.49 -0.77 12.43
N PHE A 394 -14.23 -0.52 12.82
CA PHE A 394 -13.52 -1.36 13.79
C PHE A 394 -13.66 -0.79 15.21
N ALA A 395 -14.89 -0.78 15.72
CA ALA A 395 -15.19 -0.26 17.05
C ALA A 395 -14.76 -1.22 18.16
N ASN A 396 -14.98 -2.52 17.96
CA ASN A 396 -14.73 -3.60 18.93
C ASN A 396 -14.06 -4.80 18.24
N GLU A 397 -13.48 -5.74 19.01
CA GLU A 397 -12.78 -6.95 18.50
C GLU A 397 -13.65 -7.96 17.74
N ASN A 398 -14.99 -7.80 17.75
CA ASN A 398 -15.96 -8.76 17.18
C ASN A 398 -16.54 -8.34 15.82
N GLU A 399 -15.97 -7.33 15.16
CA GLU A 399 -16.45 -6.78 13.89
C GLU A 399 -16.08 -7.69 12.69
N PRO A 400 -16.88 -7.69 11.59
CA PRO A 400 -16.71 -8.64 10.50
C PRO A 400 -15.36 -8.47 9.78
N SER A 401 -14.74 -9.61 9.45
CA SER A 401 -13.45 -9.63 8.79
C SER A 401 -13.54 -9.04 7.38
N VAL A 402 -12.74 -7.99 7.11
CA VAL A 402 -12.61 -7.40 5.77
C VAL A 402 -12.13 -8.43 4.74
N ARG A 403 -11.53 -9.53 5.21
CA ARG A 403 -10.95 -10.61 4.42
C ARG A 403 -11.89 -11.27 3.42
N GLU A 404 -13.19 -11.38 3.74
CA GLU A 404 -14.16 -12.16 2.95
C GLU A 404 -14.82 -11.36 1.82
N ILE A 405 -14.51 -10.06 1.73
CA ILE A 405 -15.11 -9.12 0.80
C ILE A 405 -14.59 -9.34 -0.62
N ASP A 406 -15.49 -9.24 -1.60
CA ASP A 406 -15.14 -9.38 -3.02
C ASP A 406 -14.84 -8.01 -3.66
N THR A 407 -13.67 -7.47 -3.34
CA THR A 407 -13.18 -6.19 -3.87
C THR A 407 -11.71 -6.27 -4.25
N GLU A 408 -11.33 -5.52 -5.30
CA GLU A 408 -9.94 -5.34 -5.72
C GLU A 408 -9.35 -3.98 -5.27
N THR A 409 -10.16 -3.08 -4.68
CA THR A 409 -9.76 -1.71 -4.31
C THR A 409 -10.27 -1.25 -2.94
N ILE A 410 -9.36 -0.86 -2.04
CA ILE A 410 -9.66 -0.17 -0.78
C ILE A 410 -9.44 1.36 -0.94
N TYR A 411 -10.49 2.15 -0.73
CA TYR A 411 -10.45 3.61 -0.83
C TYR A 411 -10.07 4.32 0.49
N GLN A 412 -10.36 3.71 1.64
CA GLN A 412 -9.92 4.19 2.96
C GLN A 412 -9.40 3.02 3.78
N ILE A 413 -8.21 3.17 4.36
CA ILE A 413 -7.65 2.18 5.29
C ILE A 413 -8.23 2.47 6.68
N GLY A 414 -8.88 1.48 7.28
CA GLY A 414 -9.38 1.57 8.65
C GLY A 414 -8.41 1.03 9.69
N TYR A 415 -8.69 1.32 10.96
CA TYR A 415 -7.97 0.78 12.12
C TYR A 415 -8.85 0.81 13.37
N ASN A 416 -8.58 -0.10 14.32
CA ASN A 416 -9.29 -0.21 15.60
C ASN A 416 -8.74 0.76 16.68
N PHE A 417 -9.29 0.71 17.89
CA PHE A 417 -8.85 1.53 19.03
C PHE A 417 -7.41 1.31 19.50
N GLU A 418 -6.72 0.27 19.04
CA GLU A 418 -5.31 -0.03 19.32
C GLU A 418 -4.38 0.40 18.16
N GLY A 419 -4.95 0.82 17.04
CA GLY A 419 -4.23 1.11 15.80
C GLY A 419 -3.91 -0.09 14.93
N GLN A 420 -4.51 -1.26 15.20
CA GLN A 420 -4.45 -2.43 14.34
C GLN A 420 -5.28 -2.21 13.07
N VAL A 421 -4.62 -2.36 11.92
CA VAL A 421 -5.25 -2.38 10.60
C VAL A 421 -5.79 -3.78 10.31
N PRO A 422 -7.02 -3.94 9.76
CA PRO A 422 -7.57 -5.25 9.44
C PRO A 422 -6.80 -5.95 8.31
N MET A 423 -6.89 -7.28 8.27
CA MET A 423 -6.41 -8.08 7.14
C MET A 423 -7.23 -7.77 5.88
N MET A 424 -6.53 -7.44 4.79
CA MET A 424 -7.15 -7.06 3.52
C MET A 424 -7.73 -8.27 2.75
N PRO A 425 -8.66 -8.04 1.80
CA PRO A 425 -9.14 -9.08 0.90
C PRO A 425 -8.00 -9.73 0.12
N SER A 426 -8.04 -11.05 -0.09
CA SER A 426 -6.96 -11.77 -0.82
C SER A 426 -6.86 -11.37 -2.31
N LYS A 427 -7.94 -10.84 -2.90
CA LYS A 427 -8.00 -10.33 -4.27
C LYS A 427 -7.50 -8.89 -4.43
N ILE A 428 -7.05 -8.24 -3.36
CA ILE A 428 -6.72 -6.81 -3.39
C ILE A 428 -5.60 -6.50 -4.40
N ARG A 429 -5.82 -5.50 -5.24
CA ARG A 429 -4.82 -4.97 -6.20
C ARG A 429 -4.43 -3.54 -5.88
N GLN A 430 -5.37 -2.75 -5.38
CA GLN A 430 -5.21 -1.31 -5.16
C GLN A 430 -5.65 -0.89 -3.75
N ILE A 431 -4.96 0.08 -3.18
CA ILE A 431 -5.22 0.62 -1.84
C ILE A 431 -4.84 2.10 -1.78
N ASN A 432 -5.52 2.86 -0.91
CA ASN A 432 -5.22 4.28 -0.70
C ASN A 432 -3.70 4.55 -0.59
N SER A 433 -3.22 5.55 -1.33
CA SER A 433 -1.82 5.96 -1.39
C SER A 433 -1.29 6.59 -0.09
N TYR A 434 -2.07 6.60 0.99
CA TYR A 434 -1.69 7.10 2.31
C TYR A 434 -2.16 6.17 3.43
N LEU A 435 -1.27 5.92 4.40
CA LEU A 435 -1.55 5.21 5.65
C LEU A 435 -1.97 6.20 6.74
N PRO A 436 -3.16 6.07 7.36
CA PRO A 436 -3.64 7.01 8.37
C PRO A 436 -2.76 7.01 9.64
N THR A 437 -2.59 8.17 10.27
CA THR A 437 -1.63 8.36 11.39
C THR A 437 -1.85 7.45 12.59
N GLY A 438 -3.07 6.96 12.80
CA GLY A 438 -3.43 6.03 13.87
C GLY A 438 -3.23 4.54 13.54
N ALA A 439 -2.82 4.19 12.32
CA ALA A 439 -2.43 2.83 11.97
C ALA A 439 -1.01 2.54 12.50
N THR A 440 -0.93 2.05 13.73
CA THR A 440 0.31 1.72 14.44
C THR A 440 0.73 0.27 14.28
N ASN A 441 -0.13 -0.60 13.75
CA ASN A 441 0.11 -2.03 13.67
C ASN A 441 -0.46 -2.61 12.35
N LEU A 442 0.45 -3.09 11.49
CA LEU A 442 0.15 -3.63 10.15
C LEU A 442 0.19 -5.17 10.12
N THR A 443 0.06 -5.82 11.28
CA THR A 443 0.16 -7.28 11.41
C THR A 443 -0.79 -7.99 10.45
N ASN A 444 -0.25 -8.87 9.60
CA ASN A 444 -0.95 -9.67 8.58
C ASN A 444 -1.76 -8.88 7.53
N MET A 445 -1.56 -7.56 7.39
CA MET A 445 -2.40 -6.68 6.55
C MET A 445 -2.60 -7.19 5.11
N PHE A 446 -1.55 -7.65 4.42
CA PHE A 446 -1.61 -8.20 3.06
C PHE A 446 -1.29 -9.70 2.99
N ASN A 447 -1.48 -10.44 4.09
CA ASN A 447 -1.23 -11.88 4.13
C ASN A 447 -2.05 -12.61 3.03
N GLN A 448 -1.44 -13.41 2.16
CA GLN A 448 -2.03 -14.05 0.96
C GLN A 448 -2.77 -13.10 -0.01
N CYS A 449 -2.38 -11.83 -0.07
CA CYS A 449 -2.84 -10.93 -1.13
C CYS A 449 -2.04 -11.19 -2.41
N PHE A 450 -2.27 -12.34 -3.04
CA PHE A 450 -1.42 -12.89 -4.13
C PHE A 450 -1.26 -11.96 -5.34
N GLU A 451 -2.25 -11.10 -5.61
CA GLU A 451 -2.27 -10.17 -6.74
C GLU A 451 -1.76 -8.75 -6.40
N PHE A 452 -1.41 -8.48 -5.15
CA PHE A 452 -1.08 -7.15 -4.67
C PHE A 452 0.36 -6.75 -5.01
N ASN A 453 0.55 -5.62 -5.69
CA ASN A 453 1.87 -5.12 -6.10
C ASN A 453 1.90 -3.58 -6.25
N GLN A 454 1.29 -2.84 -5.32
CA GLN A 454 1.24 -1.37 -5.41
C GLN A 454 2.51 -0.71 -4.86
N ASP A 455 2.93 0.43 -5.43
CA ASP A 455 3.87 1.36 -4.79
C ASP A 455 3.26 1.96 -3.51
N LEU A 456 3.96 1.82 -2.38
CA LEU A 456 3.56 2.30 -1.05
C LEU A 456 4.57 3.30 -0.47
N SER A 457 5.41 3.91 -1.31
CA SER A 457 6.50 4.81 -0.89
C SER A 457 6.04 6.15 -0.32
N LEU A 458 4.75 6.48 -0.47
CA LEU A 458 4.09 7.67 0.09
C LEU A 458 3.43 7.42 1.46
N TRP A 459 3.50 6.19 2.00
CA TRP A 459 2.99 5.89 3.34
C TRP A 459 3.93 6.41 4.43
N ASP A 460 3.38 7.16 5.37
CA ASP A 460 4.07 7.53 6.60
C ASP A 460 3.93 6.39 7.62
N THR A 461 4.98 5.58 7.74
CA THR A 461 5.02 4.45 8.68
C THR A 461 5.71 4.78 10.00
N SER A 462 5.99 6.06 10.30
CA SER A 462 6.77 6.47 11.48
C SER A 462 6.17 6.05 12.84
N ASN A 463 4.86 5.86 12.90
CA ASN A 463 4.11 5.36 14.06
C ASN A 463 3.92 3.83 14.07
N VAL A 464 4.38 3.10 13.05
CA VAL A 464 4.19 1.65 12.95
C VAL A 464 5.17 0.91 13.86
N THR A 465 4.62 -0.02 14.64
CA THR A 465 5.32 -0.80 15.67
C THR A 465 5.44 -2.29 15.35
N SER A 466 4.58 -2.82 14.47
CA SER A 466 4.61 -4.21 14.00
C SER A 466 4.40 -4.29 12.49
N LEU A 467 5.30 -5.03 11.83
CA LEU A 467 5.19 -5.49 10.44
C LEU A 467 5.00 -7.02 10.36
N TYR A 468 4.63 -7.67 11.48
CA TYR A 468 4.52 -9.13 11.57
C TYR A 468 3.63 -9.68 10.44
N GLY A 469 4.19 -10.53 9.57
CA GLY A 469 3.45 -11.15 8.47
C GLY A 469 2.79 -10.19 7.48
N THR A 470 3.17 -8.90 7.43
CA THR A 470 2.44 -7.88 6.66
C THR A 470 2.30 -8.24 5.19
N PHE A 471 3.29 -8.89 4.55
CA PHE A 471 3.24 -9.38 3.17
C PHE A 471 3.42 -10.91 3.06
N HIS A 472 3.11 -11.67 4.12
CA HIS A 472 3.22 -13.13 4.12
C HIS A 472 2.38 -13.74 2.98
N GLU A 473 2.95 -14.61 2.16
CA GLU A 473 2.33 -15.20 0.96
C GLU A 473 1.79 -14.19 -0.09
N ALA A 474 2.17 -12.91 -0.02
CA ALA A 474 1.85 -11.91 -1.07
C ALA A 474 2.78 -12.13 -2.28
N SER A 475 2.55 -13.22 -3.01
CA SER A 475 3.55 -13.81 -3.92
C SER A 475 4.01 -12.91 -5.07
N LYS A 476 3.17 -12.00 -5.57
CA LYS A 476 3.52 -10.99 -6.61
C LYS A 476 4.02 -9.65 -6.05
N PHE A 477 4.11 -9.48 -4.73
CA PHE A 477 4.45 -8.20 -4.13
C PHE A 477 5.92 -7.85 -4.35
N ASP A 478 6.17 -6.82 -5.15
CA ASP A 478 7.44 -6.13 -5.33
C ASP A 478 7.17 -4.60 -5.36
N GLY A 479 6.31 -4.15 -4.44
CA GLY A 479 5.90 -2.76 -4.30
C GLY A 479 6.99 -1.92 -3.60
N ASN A 480 7.19 -0.68 -4.04
CA ASN A 480 8.20 0.20 -3.44
C ASN A 480 7.83 0.58 -1.99
N ILE A 481 8.70 0.18 -1.06
CA ILE A 481 8.62 0.44 0.39
C ILE A 481 9.96 0.97 0.95
N SER A 482 10.89 1.38 0.07
CA SER A 482 12.26 1.77 0.44
C SER A 482 12.34 3.02 1.32
N ASN A 483 11.28 3.84 1.33
CA ASN A 483 11.16 5.08 2.11
C ASN A 483 10.43 4.89 3.46
N TRP A 484 10.00 3.67 3.81
CA TRP A 484 9.31 3.42 5.07
C TRP A 484 10.21 3.72 6.28
N ASN A 485 9.68 4.50 7.23
CA ASN A 485 10.36 4.79 8.49
C ASN A 485 10.07 3.69 9.51
N THR A 486 11.01 2.75 9.68
CA THR A 486 10.87 1.61 10.58
C THR A 486 11.43 1.82 11.99
N GLN A 487 11.83 3.04 12.37
CA GLN A 487 12.48 3.35 13.67
C GLN A 487 11.66 2.99 14.93
N SER A 488 10.36 2.73 14.75
CA SER A 488 9.40 2.38 15.80
C SER A 488 9.04 0.90 15.80
N VAL A 489 9.47 0.15 14.77
CA VAL A 489 9.10 -1.26 14.56
C VAL A 489 9.89 -2.17 15.51
N THR A 490 9.17 -3.06 16.19
CA THR A 490 9.73 -4.03 17.14
C THR A 490 9.57 -5.49 16.69
N LEU A 491 8.65 -5.75 15.75
CA LEU A 491 8.32 -7.08 15.23
C LEU A 491 8.36 -7.09 13.70
N MET A 492 9.16 -7.99 13.12
CA MET A 492 9.29 -8.20 11.66
C MET A 492 9.23 -9.70 11.26
N SER A 493 8.89 -10.62 12.17
CA SER A 493 8.73 -12.05 11.83
C SER A 493 7.72 -12.24 10.70
N TYR A 494 7.99 -13.19 9.79
CA TYR A 494 7.18 -13.50 8.60
C TYR A 494 6.92 -12.34 7.61
N THR A 495 7.50 -11.14 7.75
CA THR A 495 7.09 -9.93 6.98
C THR A 495 7.00 -10.17 5.47
N PHE A 496 7.98 -10.87 4.89
CA PHE A 496 8.06 -11.22 3.46
C PHE A 496 8.12 -12.74 3.21
N ALA A 497 7.72 -13.55 4.21
CA ALA A 497 7.67 -15.00 4.04
C ALA A 497 6.79 -15.34 2.82
N LYS A 498 7.29 -16.14 1.88
CA LYS A 498 6.63 -16.55 0.63
C LYS A 498 6.17 -15.38 -0.26
N ALA A 499 6.70 -14.16 -0.06
CA ALA A 499 6.56 -13.05 -1.02
C ALA A 499 7.52 -13.29 -2.20
N SER A 500 7.22 -14.30 -3.01
CA SER A 500 8.19 -14.93 -3.94
C SER A 500 8.73 -14.04 -5.06
N GLN A 501 8.16 -12.85 -5.31
CA GLN A 501 8.66 -11.84 -6.26
C GLN A 501 9.29 -10.61 -5.59
N PHE A 502 9.28 -10.52 -4.26
CA PHE A 502 9.81 -9.37 -3.54
C PHE A 502 11.33 -9.23 -3.73
N ASN A 503 11.78 -8.07 -4.19
CA ASN A 503 13.20 -7.74 -4.31
C ASN A 503 13.49 -6.22 -4.22
N LYS A 504 12.70 -5.45 -3.46
CA LYS A 504 12.98 -4.02 -3.25
C LYS A 504 14.10 -3.78 -2.24
N ASP A 505 14.91 -2.76 -2.52
CA ASP A 505 15.94 -2.26 -1.61
C ASP A 505 15.30 -1.74 -0.31
N ILE A 506 15.62 -2.41 0.79
CA ILE A 506 15.24 -2.06 2.17
C ILE A 506 16.48 -1.88 3.06
N SER A 507 17.66 -1.70 2.47
CA SER A 507 18.95 -1.49 3.18
C SER A 507 18.96 -0.27 4.11
N LYS A 508 18.04 0.68 3.88
CA LYS A 508 17.85 1.93 4.64
C LYS A 508 16.88 1.82 5.81
N TRP A 509 16.21 0.68 6.00
CA TRP A 509 15.33 0.47 7.14
C TRP A 509 16.13 0.51 8.45
N ASN A 510 15.64 1.25 9.44
CA ASN A 510 16.18 1.21 10.80
C ASN A 510 15.63 -0.04 11.50
N THR A 511 16.51 -0.92 11.97
CA THR A 511 16.18 -2.18 12.66
C THR A 511 16.57 -2.19 14.14
N GLU A 512 17.07 -1.08 14.68
CA GLU A 512 17.66 -0.98 16.03
C GLU A 512 16.73 -1.48 17.15
N LYS A 513 15.41 -1.25 17.02
CA LYS A 513 14.40 -1.70 18.00
C LYS A 513 13.76 -3.05 17.69
N VAL A 514 14.13 -3.70 16.59
CA VAL A 514 13.52 -4.97 16.18
C VAL A 514 14.03 -6.09 17.08
N THR A 515 13.09 -6.87 17.63
CA THR A 515 13.36 -7.97 18.56
C THR A 515 13.18 -9.34 17.93
N LYS A 516 12.37 -9.45 16.86
CA LYS A 516 12.07 -10.72 16.18
C LYS A 516 12.06 -10.55 14.67
N MET A 517 12.78 -11.44 13.97
CA MET A 517 12.87 -11.54 12.52
C MET A 517 12.73 -12.99 12.02
N ASP A 518 12.28 -13.92 12.86
CA ASP A 518 12.08 -15.32 12.47
C ASP A 518 11.18 -15.44 11.22
N HIS A 519 11.56 -16.36 10.33
CA HIS A 519 10.92 -16.59 9.02
C HIS A 519 10.79 -15.36 8.10
N MET A 520 11.43 -14.21 8.36
CA MET A 520 11.15 -12.93 7.68
C MET A 520 11.20 -12.99 6.15
N PHE A 521 12.10 -13.80 5.57
CA PHE A 521 12.28 -14.03 4.13
C PHE A 521 12.09 -15.50 3.72
N GLU A 522 11.51 -16.36 4.58
CA GLU A 522 11.30 -17.78 4.25
C GLU A 522 10.62 -17.94 2.85
N ASN A 523 11.23 -18.70 1.93
CA ASN A 523 10.75 -18.87 0.53
C ASN A 523 10.54 -17.56 -0.27
N ALA A 524 11.19 -16.45 0.06
CA ALA A 524 11.17 -15.21 -0.72
C ALA A 524 12.07 -15.32 -1.96
N HIS A 525 11.74 -16.21 -2.90
CA HIS A 525 12.67 -16.76 -3.91
C HIS A 525 13.50 -15.75 -4.72
N THR A 526 12.99 -14.55 -5.03
CA THR A 526 13.72 -13.51 -5.77
C THR A 526 14.57 -12.58 -4.91
N PHE A 527 14.40 -12.59 -3.58
CA PHE A 527 14.99 -11.58 -2.72
C PHE A 527 16.51 -11.66 -2.71
N ASN A 528 17.16 -10.56 -3.07
CA ASN A 528 18.61 -10.47 -3.13
C ASN A 528 19.08 -9.02 -2.94
N GLN A 529 19.05 -8.55 -1.70
CA GLN A 529 19.48 -7.19 -1.32
C GLN A 529 20.66 -7.22 -0.34
N ASN A 530 21.47 -6.16 -0.32
CA ASN A 530 22.53 -5.99 0.67
C ASN A 530 21.95 -5.35 1.93
N LEU A 531 21.85 -6.14 3.01
CA LEU A 531 21.32 -5.72 4.30
C LEU A 531 22.40 -5.71 5.40
N SER A 532 23.69 -5.67 5.02
CA SER A 532 24.80 -5.65 5.99
C SER A 532 24.85 -4.36 6.84
N SER A 533 24.09 -3.33 6.48
CA SER A 533 23.90 -2.07 7.21
C SER A 533 22.90 -2.14 8.37
N TRP A 534 22.09 -3.20 8.47
CA TRP A 534 21.05 -3.32 9.50
C TRP A 534 21.66 -3.55 10.90
N ASP A 535 21.33 -2.69 11.86
CA ASP A 535 21.59 -2.97 13.27
C ASP A 535 20.59 -4.01 13.77
N VAL A 536 21.08 -5.24 13.91
CA VAL A 536 20.33 -6.39 14.41
C VAL A 536 20.77 -6.80 15.83
N TYR A 537 21.36 -5.87 16.61
CA TYR A 537 21.88 -6.18 17.94
C TYR A 537 20.81 -6.69 18.91
N ASN A 538 19.60 -6.13 18.84
CA ASN A 538 18.46 -6.44 19.73
C ASN A 538 17.58 -7.60 19.24
N VAL A 539 17.88 -8.20 18.07
CA VAL A 539 17.10 -9.32 17.54
C VAL A 539 17.44 -10.60 18.32
N ILE A 540 16.45 -11.15 19.02
CA ILE A 540 16.57 -12.36 19.86
C ILE A 540 16.02 -13.62 19.18
N ASN A 541 15.31 -13.48 18.06
CA ASN A 541 14.82 -14.61 17.27
C ASN A 541 15.06 -14.41 15.78
N VAL A 542 15.80 -15.34 15.18
CA VAL A 542 16.21 -15.37 13.76
C VAL A 542 16.02 -16.77 13.16
N ASP A 543 15.30 -17.64 13.87
CA ASP A 543 15.03 -19.01 13.43
C ASP A 543 14.37 -18.96 12.03
N ASP A 544 14.91 -19.73 11.08
CA ASP A 544 14.47 -19.80 9.68
C ASP A 544 14.38 -18.46 8.90
N PHE A 545 15.11 -17.41 9.34
CA PHE A 545 15.10 -16.04 8.77
C PHE A 545 15.04 -15.98 7.24
N ASP A 546 15.84 -16.79 6.54
CA ASP A 546 15.95 -16.84 5.08
C ASP A 546 15.92 -18.27 4.50
N ILE A 547 15.27 -19.21 5.19
CA ILE A 547 15.20 -20.60 4.69
C ILE A 547 14.54 -20.67 3.30
N LYS A 548 15.18 -21.36 2.35
CA LYS A 548 14.76 -21.48 0.93
C LYS A 548 14.71 -20.14 0.14
N THR A 549 15.48 -19.13 0.57
CA THR A 549 15.69 -17.87 -0.18
C THR A 549 16.83 -18.04 -1.20
N GLU A 550 16.63 -18.91 -2.19
CA GLU A 550 17.70 -19.47 -3.03
C GLU A 550 18.49 -18.43 -3.86
N SER A 551 17.89 -17.29 -4.21
CA SER A 551 18.58 -16.25 -5.00
C SER A 551 19.46 -15.28 -4.18
N TRP A 552 19.44 -15.35 -2.84
CA TRP A 552 20.09 -14.34 -2.01
C TRP A 552 21.60 -14.55 -1.89
N ASN A 553 22.37 -13.80 -2.68
CA ASN A 553 23.84 -13.84 -2.73
C ASN A 553 24.52 -12.54 -2.23
N LEU A 554 23.80 -11.42 -2.11
CA LEU A 554 24.30 -10.20 -1.48
C LEU A 554 24.43 -10.33 0.04
N ALA A 555 25.20 -9.43 0.66
CA ALA A 555 25.55 -9.52 2.07
C ALA A 555 24.31 -9.38 2.99
N LYS A 556 24.14 -10.36 3.86
CA LYS A 556 23.02 -10.51 4.82
C LYS A 556 23.30 -9.71 6.11
N PRO A 557 22.30 -9.45 6.97
CA PRO A 557 22.53 -8.81 8.26
C PRO A 557 23.47 -9.65 9.14
N LYS A 558 24.38 -8.99 9.87
CA LYS A 558 25.32 -9.69 10.76
C LYS A 558 24.66 -9.96 12.13
N PHE A 559 23.86 -11.01 12.22
CA PHE A 559 23.26 -11.44 13.48
C PHE A 559 24.31 -11.84 14.54
N ASP A 560 25.49 -12.29 14.11
CA ASP A 560 26.63 -12.49 15.00
C ASP A 560 27.31 -11.17 15.39
N ASN A 561 26.76 -10.54 16.44
CA ASN A 561 27.32 -9.36 17.09
C ASN A 561 28.23 -9.70 18.28
N SER A 562 28.85 -10.88 18.27
CA SER A 562 29.88 -11.26 19.25
C SER A 562 31.17 -10.45 19.07
N LYS A 563 31.91 -10.31 20.18
CA LYS A 563 33.25 -9.73 20.21
C LYS A 563 34.28 -10.82 19.88
N ASN A 564 35.16 -10.63 18.91
CA ASN A 564 36.27 -11.58 18.72
C ASN A 564 37.07 -11.70 20.02
N ILE A 565 37.23 -12.91 20.56
CA ILE A 565 37.86 -13.16 21.87
C ILE A 565 39.31 -12.68 21.94
N GLU A 566 39.98 -12.51 20.80
CA GLU A 566 41.31 -11.91 20.71
C GLU A 566 41.40 -10.51 21.34
N ILE A 567 40.31 -9.72 21.36
CA ILE A 567 40.36 -8.37 21.95
C ILE A 567 40.57 -8.37 23.47
N ILE A 568 40.28 -9.50 24.14
CA ILE A 568 40.54 -9.72 25.57
C ILE A 568 41.74 -10.66 25.80
N SER A 569 42.56 -10.94 24.78
CA SER A 569 43.70 -11.86 24.90
C SER A 569 44.72 -11.40 25.95
N SER A 570 44.97 -10.10 26.07
CA SER A 570 45.83 -9.53 27.14
C SER A 570 45.23 -9.71 28.53
N GLU A 571 43.91 -9.56 28.67
CA GLU A 571 43.17 -9.76 29.91
C GLU A 571 43.11 -11.23 30.33
N LEU A 572 43.02 -12.16 29.36
CA LEU A 572 43.13 -13.60 29.57
C LEU A 572 44.58 -13.99 29.90
N TYR A 573 45.58 -13.36 29.26
CA TYR A 573 46.99 -13.54 29.60
C TYR A 573 47.30 -13.19 31.06
N SER A 574 46.79 -12.05 31.54
CA SER A 574 46.94 -11.62 32.94
C SER A 574 46.17 -12.50 33.93
N LEU A 575 45.04 -13.10 33.51
CA LEU A 575 44.27 -14.04 34.33
C LEU A 575 45.00 -15.38 34.46
N VAL A 576 45.58 -15.88 33.36
CA VAL A 576 46.29 -17.17 33.33
C VAL A 576 47.68 -17.08 33.98
N ASN A 577 48.37 -15.94 33.85
CA ASN A 577 49.71 -15.74 34.41
C ASN A 577 49.68 -14.85 35.66
N ASP A 578 48.75 -15.13 36.58
CA ASP A 578 48.73 -14.49 37.89
C ASP A 578 49.90 -14.93 38.79
N ASN A 579 50.12 -14.20 39.89
CA ASN A 579 51.23 -14.47 40.81
C ASN A 579 51.06 -15.72 41.67
N GLU A 580 49.82 -16.19 41.90
CA GLU A 580 49.53 -17.41 42.67
C GLU A 580 49.84 -18.67 41.84
N HIS A 581 49.61 -18.63 40.53
CA HIS A 581 49.86 -19.73 39.60
C HIS A 581 51.27 -19.71 38.97
N LYS A 582 52.09 -18.69 39.23
CA LYS A 582 53.50 -18.61 38.73
C LYS A 582 54.35 -19.86 39.02
N ASN A 583 54.02 -20.62 40.06
CA ASN A 583 54.71 -21.85 40.44
C ASN A 583 53.77 -23.07 40.56
N LYS A 584 52.56 -23.04 39.97
CA LYS A 584 51.55 -24.10 40.08
C LYS A 584 50.67 -24.15 38.82
N ALA A 585 50.57 -25.33 38.19
CA ALA A 585 49.60 -25.58 37.13
C ALA A 585 48.16 -25.17 37.51
N TRP A 586 47.44 -24.64 36.52
CA TRP A 586 45.99 -24.56 36.57
C TRP A 586 45.33 -25.93 36.43
N ASN A 587 44.31 -26.22 37.25
CA ASN A 587 43.32 -27.21 36.85
C ASN A 587 42.30 -26.59 35.88
N LYS A 588 41.75 -27.39 34.95
CA LYS A 588 40.76 -26.93 33.97
C LYS A 588 39.52 -26.34 34.65
N GLU A 589 38.99 -26.99 35.68
CA GLU A 589 37.81 -26.48 36.39
C GLU A 589 38.13 -25.22 37.22
N GLU A 590 39.36 -25.08 37.75
CA GLU A 590 39.81 -23.87 38.45
C GLU A 590 39.89 -22.68 37.48
N LEU A 591 40.51 -22.88 36.31
CA LEU A 591 40.64 -21.84 35.29
C LEU A 591 39.30 -21.48 34.64
N GLN A 592 38.42 -22.46 34.42
CA GLN A 592 37.04 -22.22 33.97
C GLN A 592 36.27 -21.36 35.00
N GLN A 593 36.37 -21.67 36.30
CA GLN A 593 35.76 -20.85 37.35
C GLN A 593 36.34 -19.42 37.40
N ALA A 594 37.64 -19.25 37.20
CA ALA A 594 38.26 -17.93 37.15
C ALA A 594 37.75 -17.09 35.96
N VAL A 595 37.60 -17.72 34.79
CA VAL A 595 37.00 -17.11 33.58
C VAL A 595 35.52 -16.76 33.80
N ASP A 596 34.72 -17.71 34.29
CA ASP A 596 33.28 -17.52 34.54
C ASP A 596 33.02 -16.44 35.60
N LYS A 597 33.89 -16.34 36.63
CA LYS A 597 33.86 -15.28 37.64
C LYS A 597 34.15 -13.89 37.06
N LYS A 598 35.04 -13.80 36.06
CA LYS A 598 35.44 -12.51 35.47
C LYS A 598 34.50 -12.03 34.37
N TYR A 599 34.09 -12.91 33.45
CA TYR A 599 33.30 -12.53 32.26
C TYR A 599 31.81 -12.89 32.37
N GLY A 600 31.46 -13.87 33.22
CA GLY A 600 30.12 -14.42 33.41
C GLY A 600 30.04 -15.89 32.98
N PRO A 601 29.21 -16.72 33.64
CA PRO A 601 29.21 -18.17 33.45
C PRO A 601 28.79 -18.58 32.03
N GLY A 602 29.57 -19.47 31.41
CA GLY A 602 29.24 -20.08 30.12
C GLY A 602 29.35 -19.14 28.92
N LYS A 603 30.05 -18.01 29.06
CA LYS A 603 30.37 -17.10 27.94
C LYS A 603 31.64 -17.49 27.20
N ILE A 604 32.61 -18.05 27.92
CA ILE A 604 33.92 -18.47 27.41
C ILE A 604 34.24 -19.84 28.02
N ILE A 605 34.53 -20.83 27.18
CA ILE A 605 34.98 -22.17 27.57
C ILE A 605 36.50 -22.22 27.57
N VAL A 606 37.06 -22.84 28.59
CA VAL A 606 38.48 -23.20 28.73
C VAL A 606 38.71 -24.63 28.23
N ILE A 607 39.68 -24.80 27.33
CA ILE A 607 40.07 -26.07 26.70
C ILE A 607 41.59 -26.24 26.88
N ILE A 608 42.02 -27.43 27.32
CA ILE A 608 43.45 -27.79 27.35
C ILE A 608 43.92 -27.95 25.89
N PHE A 609 44.90 -27.16 25.45
CA PHE A 609 45.41 -27.22 24.06
C PHE A 609 46.69 -28.03 23.98
N SER A 610 47.66 -27.76 24.84
CA SER A 610 48.87 -28.57 25.01
C SER A 610 49.46 -28.38 26.40
N LEU A 611 50.19 -29.39 26.90
CA LEU A 611 50.94 -29.33 28.16
C LEU A 611 52.39 -29.74 27.82
N SER A 612 53.38 -28.96 28.26
CA SER A 612 54.78 -29.24 27.95
C SER A 612 55.70 -29.02 29.15
N LYS A 613 56.77 -29.84 29.22
CA LYS A 613 57.63 -29.96 30.39
C LYS A 613 59.09 -30.13 29.96
N ASN A 614 59.97 -29.30 30.50
CA ASN A 614 61.43 -29.45 30.39
C ASN A 614 62.05 -29.54 31.80
N GLN A 615 62.96 -30.49 32.00
CA GLN A 615 63.63 -30.70 33.29
C GLN A 615 65.06 -30.13 33.27
N HIS A 616 65.39 -29.34 34.29
CA HIS A 616 66.76 -29.05 34.69
C HIS A 616 66.99 -29.61 36.11
N LEU A 617 68.25 -29.76 36.53
CA LEU A 617 68.61 -30.51 37.75
C LEU A 617 67.85 -30.07 39.03
N ASP A 618 67.64 -28.77 39.20
CA ASP A 618 67.07 -28.19 40.42
C ASP A 618 65.68 -27.52 40.23
N VAL A 619 65.22 -27.36 38.98
CA VAL A 619 63.96 -26.69 38.62
C VAL A 619 63.35 -27.35 37.40
N GLU A 620 62.05 -27.67 37.46
CA GLU A 620 61.25 -28.02 36.27
C GLU A 620 60.57 -26.78 35.71
N PHE A 621 60.70 -26.58 34.40
CA PHE A 621 60.04 -25.52 33.64
C PHE A 621 58.88 -26.12 32.86
N HIS A 622 57.70 -25.53 33.01
CA HIS A 622 56.48 -25.97 32.33
C HIS A 622 55.91 -24.82 31.49
N GLU A 623 55.45 -25.15 30.29
CA GLU A 623 54.67 -24.26 29.42
C GLU A 623 53.39 -24.99 29.02
N ASP A 624 52.27 -24.56 29.59
CA ASP A 624 50.93 -25.09 29.29
C ASP A 624 50.20 -24.09 28.39
N THR A 625 49.56 -24.58 27.33
CA THR A 625 48.74 -23.74 26.44
C THR A 625 47.25 -24.02 26.69
N TRP A 626 46.52 -22.97 27.04
CA TRP A 626 45.08 -22.99 27.29
C TRP A 626 44.36 -22.26 26.18
N MET A 627 43.40 -22.92 25.53
CA MET A 627 42.57 -22.32 24.49
C MET A 627 41.23 -21.88 25.10
N PHE A 628 40.90 -20.61 24.88
CA PHE A 628 39.65 -19.99 25.29
C PHE A 628 38.79 -19.85 24.05
N SER A 629 37.54 -20.33 24.10
CA SER A 629 36.58 -20.22 22.99
C SER A 629 35.29 -19.59 23.49
N GLY A 630 34.71 -18.66 22.74
CA GLY A 630 33.38 -18.16 23.06
C GLY A 630 32.31 -19.25 23.00
N GLN A 631 31.25 -19.12 23.82
CA GLN A 631 30.13 -20.07 23.90
C GLN A 631 28.77 -19.37 23.73
N TRP A 632 27.82 -20.12 23.17
CA TRP A 632 26.46 -19.66 22.92
C TRP A 632 25.65 -19.55 24.22
N SER A 633 25.21 -18.34 24.56
CA SER A 633 24.35 -18.12 25.72
C SER A 633 22.91 -18.53 25.44
N LEU A 634 22.42 -19.51 26.20
CA LEU A 634 21.04 -20.00 26.11
C LEU A 634 20.01 -19.03 26.72
N SER A 635 20.41 -18.07 27.56
CA SER A 635 19.48 -17.06 28.11
C SER A 635 19.09 -16.00 27.09
N ASN A 636 19.99 -15.70 26.15
CA ASN A 636 19.86 -14.58 25.21
C ASN A 636 19.87 -15.03 23.74
N LYS A 637 19.91 -16.34 23.44
CA LYS A 637 20.12 -16.92 22.10
C LYS A 637 21.25 -16.23 21.31
N LYS A 638 22.38 -15.90 21.95
CA LYS A 638 23.45 -15.08 21.34
C LYS A 638 24.84 -15.49 21.80
N LEU A 639 25.80 -15.39 20.90
CA LEU A 639 27.23 -15.52 21.17
C LEU A 639 27.77 -14.15 21.66
N GLU A 640 28.37 -14.06 22.86
CA GLU A 640 28.93 -12.79 23.35
C GLU A 640 30.40 -12.60 22.90
N TYR A 641 31.14 -13.71 22.79
CA TYR A 641 32.49 -13.76 22.25
C TYR A 641 32.58 -14.75 21.09
N SER A 642 33.29 -14.44 20.01
CA SER A 642 33.55 -15.34 18.86
C SER A 642 35.00 -15.80 18.81
N ASN A 643 35.23 -16.84 17.99
CA ASN A 643 36.52 -17.49 17.76
C ASN A 643 37.11 -18.11 19.04
N SER A 644 38.36 -18.55 18.92
CA SER A 644 39.19 -18.96 20.05
C SER A 644 40.53 -18.22 20.05
N THR A 645 41.15 -18.11 21.22
CA THR A 645 42.51 -17.60 21.40
C THR A 645 43.25 -18.50 22.38
N SER A 646 44.57 -18.65 22.21
CA SER A 646 45.38 -19.55 23.03
C SER A 646 46.40 -18.76 23.85
N ILE A 647 46.38 -18.96 25.17
CA ILE A 647 47.26 -18.30 26.12
C ILE A 647 48.24 -19.32 26.67
N LYS A 648 49.52 -18.94 26.70
CA LYS A 648 50.58 -19.71 27.35
C LYS A 648 50.66 -19.37 28.84
N HIS A 649 50.77 -20.40 29.66
CA HIS A 649 51.02 -20.35 31.08
C HIS A 649 52.41 -20.91 31.36
N ASN A 650 53.32 -20.05 31.82
CA ASN A 650 54.69 -20.44 32.14
C ASN A 650 54.85 -20.51 33.66
N TRP A 651 55.11 -21.71 34.18
CA TRP A 651 55.25 -21.95 35.62
C TRP A 651 56.40 -22.90 35.93
N ASN A 652 57.02 -22.71 37.09
CA ASN A 652 58.20 -23.46 37.50
C ASN A 652 57.98 -24.13 38.86
N VAL A 653 58.57 -25.32 39.06
CA VAL A 653 58.59 -25.99 40.37
C VAL A 653 60.03 -26.28 40.77
N ASN A 654 60.39 -25.89 41.98
CA ASN A 654 61.68 -26.20 42.58
C ASN A 654 61.74 -27.70 42.95
N VAL A 655 62.81 -28.38 42.57
CA VAL A 655 62.97 -29.82 42.80
C VAL A 655 63.80 -30.06 44.05
N VAL A 656 63.21 -30.74 45.03
CA VAL A 656 63.90 -31.17 46.26
C VAL A 656 64.42 -32.59 46.06
N SER A 657 65.74 -32.73 46.17
CA SER A 657 66.44 -34.00 46.05
C SER A 657 66.31 -34.85 47.33
N VAL A 658 65.67 -36.02 47.21
CA VAL A 658 65.49 -36.96 48.33
C VAL A 658 66.84 -37.41 48.91
N SER A 659 67.84 -37.67 48.07
CA SER A 659 69.18 -38.08 48.53
C SER A 659 69.90 -37.00 49.33
N ASP A 660 69.76 -35.73 48.95
CA ASP A 660 70.48 -34.64 49.61
C ASP A 660 69.84 -34.30 50.96
N ILE A 661 68.51 -34.37 51.07
CA ILE A 661 67.81 -34.24 52.35
C ILE A 661 68.15 -35.41 53.30
N GLN A 662 68.21 -36.65 52.81
CA GLN A 662 68.64 -37.80 53.63
C GLN A 662 70.07 -37.61 54.18
N ASN A 663 70.99 -37.07 53.36
CA ASN A 663 72.36 -36.77 53.77
C ASN A 663 72.43 -35.66 54.82
N LEU A 664 71.63 -34.60 54.69
CA LEU A 664 71.57 -33.52 55.67
C LEU A 664 70.98 -34.01 57.01
N LEU A 665 69.91 -34.82 57.00
CA LEU A 665 69.29 -35.38 58.20
C LEU A 665 70.22 -36.32 58.98
N ASN A 666 70.98 -37.16 58.29
CA ASN A 666 71.92 -38.10 58.91
C ASN A 666 73.05 -37.37 59.66
N ASN A 667 73.44 -36.17 59.22
CA ASN A 667 74.52 -35.38 59.79
C ASN A 667 74.06 -34.23 60.71
N PHE A 668 72.75 -34.14 61.04
CA PHE A 668 72.19 -32.99 61.75
C PHE A 668 72.51 -32.94 63.27
N LEU A 669 72.59 -34.10 63.94
CA LEU A 669 72.92 -34.16 65.37
C LEU A 669 74.43 -34.16 65.58
N THR A 670 74.95 -33.28 66.44
CA THR A 670 76.39 -33.09 66.65
C THR A 670 76.95 -33.82 67.87
N GLU A 671 76.12 -34.21 68.85
CA GLU A 671 76.53 -34.83 70.12
C GLU A 671 75.55 -35.93 70.60
N GLU A 672 75.95 -36.78 71.56
CA GLU A 672 75.09 -37.82 72.14
C GLU A 672 73.86 -37.24 72.87
N THR A 673 72.67 -37.54 72.35
CA THR A 673 71.41 -36.86 72.69
C THR A 673 70.33 -37.89 73.07
N PRO A 674 69.71 -37.85 74.26
CA PRO A 674 68.56 -38.71 74.58
C PRO A 674 67.43 -38.64 73.53
N GLU A 675 66.80 -39.77 73.15
CA GLU A 675 65.65 -39.95 72.24
C GLU A 675 64.63 -38.84 72.33
N ASN A 676 64.13 -38.54 73.53
CA ASN A 676 63.10 -37.53 73.70
C ASN A 676 63.62 -36.16 73.23
N LEU A 677 64.88 -35.84 73.50
CA LEU A 677 65.54 -34.64 73.00
C LEU A 677 65.88 -34.76 71.51
N ALA A 678 66.39 -35.90 71.01
CA ALA A 678 66.70 -36.11 69.60
C ALA A 678 65.44 -36.00 68.71
N ILE A 679 64.29 -36.48 69.20
CA ILE A 679 62.97 -36.26 68.60
C ILE A 679 62.69 -34.75 68.54
N GLU A 680 62.77 -34.01 69.65
CA GLU A 680 62.52 -32.56 69.62
C GLU A 680 63.54 -31.78 68.77
N GLU A 681 64.82 -32.14 68.76
CA GLU A 681 65.85 -31.51 67.92
C GLU A 681 65.57 -31.75 66.44
N TYR A 682 65.23 -32.97 66.02
CA TYR A 682 64.85 -33.22 64.62
C TYR A 682 63.64 -32.40 64.17
N LYS A 683 62.73 -31.96 65.05
CA LYS A 683 61.64 -31.03 64.66
C LYS A 683 62.16 -29.64 64.27
N LYS A 684 63.37 -29.26 64.69
CA LYS A 684 64.02 -27.99 64.35
C LYS A 684 64.79 -28.05 63.03
N PHE A 685 64.92 -29.23 62.41
CA PHE A 685 65.58 -29.36 61.12
C PHE A 685 64.78 -28.65 60.01
N SER A 686 65.49 -27.83 59.23
CA SER A 686 64.98 -27.17 58.03
C SER A 686 66.05 -27.14 56.95
N ALA A 687 65.66 -27.36 55.70
CA ALA A 687 66.50 -27.20 54.53
C ALA A 687 65.69 -26.55 53.40
N SER A 688 66.34 -26.12 52.31
CA SER A 688 65.67 -25.46 51.18
C SER A 688 64.48 -26.29 50.67
N GLY A 689 63.27 -25.73 50.81
CA GLY A 689 62.02 -26.35 50.36
C GLY A 689 61.36 -27.32 51.33
N VAL A 690 61.96 -27.68 52.47
CA VAL A 690 61.40 -28.70 53.39
C VAL A 690 61.50 -28.34 54.88
N LYS A 691 60.47 -28.75 55.63
CA LYS A 691 60.37 -28.63 57.10
C LYS A 691 60.02 -29.98 57.72
N VAL A 692 60.49 -30.26 58.93
CA VAL A 692 60.03 -31.44 59.69
C VAL A 692 58.65 -31.16 60.28
N VAL A 693 57.70 -32.06 60.03
CA VAL A 693 56.35 -32.03 60.62
C VAL A 693 56.15 -33.08 61.70
N SER A 694 56.90 -34.18 61.66
CA SER A 694 56.99 -35.10 62.79
C SER A 694 58.30 -35.86 62.78
N SER A 695 59.01 -35.86 63.90
CA SER A 695 60.01 -36.86 64.25
C SER A 695 59.35 -37.83 65.24
N ARG A 696 59.55 -39.14 65.03
CA ARG A 696 59.02 -40.19 65.94
C ARG A 696 59.85 -41.45 65.87
N LYS A 697 60.00 -42.15 66.99
CA LYS A 697 60.59 -43.50 67.01
C LYS A 697 59.73 -44.45 66.16
N VAL A 698 60.36 -45.35 65.41
CA VAL A 698 59.64 -46.34 64.56
C VAL A 698 58.92 -47.40 65.41
N ASN A 699 59.65 -48.09 66.29
CA ASN A 699 59.13 -49.08 67.24
C ASN A 699 59.82 -48.93 68.61
N LYS A 700 59.29 -49.53 69.67
CA LYS A 700 59.85 -49.41 71.04
C LYS A 700 61.29 -49.90 71.19
N ASP A 701 61.72 -50.87 70.39
CA ASP A 701 63.01 -51.55 70.56
C ASP A 701 64.05 -51.16 69.49
N ASP A 702 63.62 -50.43 68.45
CA ASP A 702 64.42 -50.07 67.27
C ASP A 702 65.20 -48.75 67.45
N LYS A 703 66.50 -48.74 67.13
CA LYS A 703 67.39 -47.53 67.20
C LYS A 703 67.16 -46.51 66.06
N PHE A 704 65.93 -46.36 65.59
CA PHE A 704 65.61 -45.59 64.39
C PHE A 704 64.57 -44.50 64.69
N ILE A 705 64.89 -43.24 64.36
CA ILE A 705 63.91 -42.14 64.32
C ILE A 705 63.44 -41.99 62.87
N LYS A 706 62.13 -42.06 62.67
CA LYS A 706 61.49 -41.66 61.42
C LYS A 706 61.20 -40.17 61.48
N VAL A 707 61.76 -39.44 60.53
CA VAL A 707 61.55 -38.01 60.36
C VAL A 707 60.69 -37.81 59.11
N LYS A 708 59.43 -37.41 59.32
CA LYS A 708 58.54 -36.96 58.25
C LYS A 708 58.78 -35.48 58.00
N LEU A 709 59.21 -35.17 56.79
CA LEU A 709 59.23 -33.84 56.24
C LEU A 709 58.00 -33.61 55.36
N GLU A 710 57.58 -32.36 55.34
CA GLU A 710 56.68 -31.84 54.32
C GLU A 710 57.40 -30.72 53.58
N LEU A 711 57.02 -30.56 52.31
CA LEU A 711 57.45 -29.44 51.50
C LEU A 711 56.88 -28.16 52.15
N ILE A 712 57.65 -27.07 52.13
CA ILE A 712 57.27 -25.84 52.86
C ILE A 712 55.96 -25.27 52.31
N ASP A 713 55.80 -25.33 50.98
CA ASP A 713 54.63 -24.96 50.20
C ASP A 713 54.59 -25.76 48.87
N SER A 714 53.61 -25.48 48.01
CA SER A 714 53.40 -26.16 46.72
C SER A 714 54.34 -25.72 45.59
N THR A 715 55.26 -24.78 45.83
CA THR A 715 56.27 -24.36 44.84
C THR A 715 57.48 -25.30 44.79
N TYR A 716 57.52 -26.28 45.70
CA TYR A 716 58.49 -27.35 45.77
C TYR A 716 57.84 -28.70 45.51
N LYS A 717 58.62 -29.65 45.00
CA LYS A 717 58.24 -31.07 44.90
C LYS A 717 59.45 -31.97 45.12
N TRP A 718 59.23 -33.23 45.49
CA TRP A 718 60.30 -34.24 45.50
C TRP A 718 60.73 -34.63 44.08
N ASN A 719 62.02 -34.97 43.90
CA ASN A 719 62.52 -35.56 42.65
C ASN A 719 61.98 -36.97 42.39
N ASP A 720 61.63 -37.72 43.44
CA ASP A 720 60.85 -38.95 43.36
C ASP A 720 59.38 -38.70 43.74
N LEU A 721 58.48 -38.91 42.79
CA LEU A 721 57.02 -38.73 42.96
C LEU A 721 56.39 -39.75 43.91
N ASN A 722 57.06 -40.88 44.18
CA ASN A 722 56.57 -41.91 45.10
C ASN A 722 57.07 -41.67 46.54
N PHE A 723 57.96 -40.71 46.75
CA PHE A 723 58.50 -40.43 48.07
C PHE A 723 57.48 -39.67 48.94
N ASN A 724 57.11 -40.28 50.06
CA ASN A 724 56.03 -39.81 50.94
C ASN A 724 56.49 -38.78 52.01
N GLY A 725 57.71 -38.24 51.87
CA GLY A 725 58.30 -37.32 52.84
C GLY A 725 58.89 -38.00 54.09
N GLU A 726 58.79 -39.32 54.26
CA GLU A 726 59.31 -40.01 55.45
C GLU A 726 60.71 -40.56 55.24
N PHE A 727 61.70 -39.95 55.89
CA PHE A 727 63.04 -40.50 56.02
C PHE A 727 63.16 -41.35 57.28
N ILE A 728 64.02 -42.37 57.22
CA ILE A 728 64.47 -43.10 58.40
C ILE A 728 65.90 -42.63 58.67
N VAL A 729 66.14 -42.11 59.86
CA VAL A 729 67.41 -41.51 60.26
C VAL A 729 68.08 -42.38 61.31
N THR A 730 69.32 -42.78 61.01
CA THR A 730 70.20 -43.57 61.89
C THR A 730 71.39 -42.73 62.30
N SER A 731 71.19 -41.83 63.26
CA SER A 731 72.32 -41.25 63.99
C SER A 731 72.75 -42.22 65.10
N ASP A 732 74.05 -42.37 65.30
CA ASP A 732 74.65 -43.18 66.35
C ASP A 732 74.49 -42.59 67.76
N LYS A 733 73.76 -41.46 67.90
CA LYS A 733 73.75 -40.56 69.06
C LYS A 733 72.46 -40.55 69.94
N ILE A 734 71.69 -41.63 70.20
CA ILE A 734 70.26 -41.58 70.71
C ILE A 734 69.81 -42.52 71.93
N VAL A 735 68.97 -42.09 72.96
CA VAL A 735 68.56 -42.84 74.27
C VAL A 735 67.15 -42.55 75.03
N PHE A 736 66.36 -43.48 75.67
CA PHE A 736 64.83 -43.50 75.78
C PHE A 736 64.05 -43.52 77.21
N MET A 737 62.84 -42.89 77.48
CA MET A 737 61.95 -43.04 78.76
C MET A 737 60.41 -42.55 78.89
N LYS A 738 59.72 -42.36 80.09
CA LYS A 738 58.17 -42.43 80.33
C LYS A 738 57.41 -41.94 81.68
N TYR A 739 56.03 -41.74 81.71
CA TYR A 739 54.87 -41.87 82.76
C TYR A 739 54.14 -40.75 83.70
N ILE A 740 52.75 -40.56 83.73
CA ILE A 740 51.86 -39.76 84.74
C ILE A 740 50.37 -40.23 85.19
N ASP A 741 49.21 -39.47 85.04
CA ASP A 741 47.94 -39.36 85.91
C ASP A 741 46.49 -39.26 85.26
N THR A 742 45.38 -39.65 85.96
CA THR A 742 44.09 -40.11 85.36
C THR A 742 42.71 -39.98 86.10
N THR A 743 42.42 -39.05 87.03
CA THR A 743 41.16 -39.15 87.83
C THR A 743 39.84 -38.75 87.10
N ARG A 744 39.86 -37.77 86.19
CA ARG A 744 38.62 -37.12 85.65
C ARG A 744 37.75 -38.02 84.75
N ILE A 745 38.34 -38.99 84.06
CA ILE A 745 37.62 -39.82 83.08
C ILE A 745 36.86 -40.99 83.73
N TYR A 746 37.13 -41.30 85.01
CA TYR A 746 36.38 -42.31 85.79
C TYR A 746 34.87 -41.98 85.90
N GLN A 747 34.51 -40.70 85.90
CA GLN A 747 33.11 -40.25 86.08
C GLN A 747 32.26 -40.31 84.81
N LEU A 748 32.88 -40.22 83.64
CA LEU A 748 32.17 -40.21 82.34
C LEU A 748 31.88 -41.63 81.81
N TYR A 749 32.73 -42.60 82.14
CA TYR A 749 32.51 -44.02 81.84
C TYR A 749 31.22 -44.56 82.44
N ASP A 750 30.98 -44.26 83.73
CA ASP A 750 29.87 -44.85 84.50
C ASP A 750 28.48 -44.42 83.99
N GLN A 751 28.39 -43.27 83.29
CA GLN A 751 27.17 -42.80 82.66
C GLN A 751 26.86 -43.53 81.33
N ALA A 752 27.89 -43.88 80.56
CA ALA A 752 27.72 -44.53 79.25
C ALA A 752 27.37 -46.02 79.36
N VAL A 753 27.87 -46.72 80.39
CA VAL A 753 27.74 -48.18 80.53
C VAL A 753 26.40 -48.60 81.19
N LYS A 754 25.74 -47.73 81.97
CA LYS A 754 24.55 -48.07 82.77
C LYS A 754 23.19 -47.92 82.07
N LYS A 755 23.11 -47.36 80.85
CA LYS A 755 21.86 -47.34 80.07
C LYS A 755 21.70 -48.62 79.25
N VAL A 756 20.56 -49.31 79.43
CA VAL A 756 20.29 -50.61 78.81
C VAL A 756 20.02 -50.49 77.31
N PHE A 757 20.93 -51.01 76.49
CA PHE A 757 20.70 -51.21 75.05
C PHE A 757 19.75 -52.41 74.83
N THR A 758 18.63 -52.17 74.16
CA THR A 758 17.65 -53.22 73.83
C THR A 758 17.91 -53.76 72.43
N VAL A 759 18.59 -54.91 72.31
CA VAL A 759 18.94 -55.53 71.03
C VAL A 759 17.95 -56.65 70.72
N ASN A 760 17.30 -56.60 69.55
CA ASN A 760 16.37 -57.64 69.09
C ASN A 760 17.14 -58.78 68.41
N SER A 761 16.82 -60.04 68.71
CA SER A 761 17.81 -61.13 68.79
C SER A 761 18.34 -61.73 67.48
N ASN A 762 17.95 -61.23 66.30
CA ASN A 762 18.16 -61.92 65.03
C ASN A 762 19.20 -61.28 64.08
N TYR A 763 19.77 -60.13 64.45
CA TYR A 763 20.89 -59.51 63.73
C TYR A 763 21.94 -59.04 64.74
N LYS A 764 23.21 -59.05 64.32
CA LYS A 764 24.37 -58.57 65.08
C LYS A 764 25.09 -57.61 64.14
N PHE A 765 25.36 -56.35 64.51
CA PHE A 765 26.68 -55.80 64.85
C PHE A 765 26.67 -54.26 65.05
N LEU A 766 26.73 -53.79 66.29
CA LEU A 766 26.85 -52.37 66.61
C LEU A 766 28.31 -51.87 66.66
N ASP A 767 28.71 -50.98 65.74
CA ASP A 767 29.95 -50.19 65.86
C ASP A 767 29.75 -48.99 66.80
N LEU A 768 29.96 -49.22 68.09
CA LEU A 768 29.89 -48.19 69.15
C LEU A 768 30.96 -47.09 69.01
N THR A 769 32.04 -47.34 68.25
CA THR A 769 33.22 -46.46 68.19
C THR A 769 32.88 -45.07 67.64
N LYS A 770 31.91 -44.97 66.74
CA LYS A 770 31.46 -43.71 66.13
C LYS A 770 30.38 -42.98 66.93
N SER A 771 29.77 -43.62 67.93
CA SER A 771 28.64 -43.05 68.68
C SER A 771 29.04 -42.34 69.97
N ILE A 772 30.19 -42.69 70.56
CA ILE A 772 30.66 -42.12 71.85
C ILE A 772 31.25 -40.70 71.68
N ALA A 773 31.61 -40.30 70.45
CA ALA A 773 32.20 -38.99 70.13
C ALA A 773 31.25 -37.77 70.33
N TYR A 774 30.10 -37.95 70.98
CA TYR A 774 29.09 -36.90 71.20
C TYR A 774 28.75 -36.63 72.69
N LEU A 775 29.48 -37.22 73.65
CA LEU A 775 29.28 -36.99 75.09
C LEU A 775 29.94 -35.69 75.63
N ASN A 776 29.72 -34.54 74.97
CA ASN A 776 30.10 -33.19 75.45
C ASN A 776 31.52 -33.04 76.06
N LEU A 777 32.52 -33.72 75.50
CA LEU A 777 33.93 -33.60 75.86
C LEU A 777 34.59 -32.40 75.16
N THR A 778 35.65 -31.85 75.76
CA THR A 778 36.57 -30.96 75.02
C THR A 778 37.55 -31.79 74.17
N GLU A 779 38.11 -31.17 73.12
CA GLU A 779 39.00 -31.85 72.17
C GLU A 779 40.29 -32.40 72.82
N GLU A 780 40.80 -31.71 73.84
CA GLU A 780 41.99 -32.14 74.58
C GLU A 780 41.71 -33.36 75.49
N GLU A 781 40.51 -33.40 76.10
CA GLU A 781 40.05 -34.56 76.89
C GLU A 781 39.73 -35.77 76.02
N PHE A 782 39.16 -35.57 74.83
CA PHE A 782 38.89 -36.64 73.87
C PHE A 782 40.19 -37.35 73.45
N ASN A 783 41.27 -36.60 73.24
CA ASN A 783 42.59 -37.12 72.87
C ASN A 783 43.35 -37.80 74.03
N ALA A 784 42.93 -37.59 75.28
CA ALA A 784 43.49 -38.25 76.48
C ALA A 784 42.88 -39.65 76.76
N ILE A 785 41.85 -40.05 76.01
CA ILE A 785 41.12 -41.31 76.22
C ILE A 785 41.45 -42.29 75.09
N GLU A 786 42.15 -43.38 75.39
CA GLU A 786 42.43 -44.44 74.42
C GLU A 786 41.48 -45.63 74.64
N PHE A 787 40.40 -45.67 73.84
CA PHE A 787 39.50 -46.83 73.79
C PHE A 787 40.20 -47.99 73.10
N ARG A 788 40.21 -49.18 73.71
CA ARG A 788 40.69 -50.41 73.07
C ARG A 788 39.67 -51.53 73.16
N LEU A 789 39.16 -51.96 72.01
CA LEU A 789 38.51 -53.25 71.90
C LEU A 789 39.59 -54.34 71.94
N PHE A 790 39.48 -55.29 72.87
CA PHE A 790 40.29 -56.51 72.85
C PHE A 790 39.46 -57.68 72.34
N THR A 791 39.86 -58.28 71.22
CA THR A 791 39.32 -59.56 70.75
C THR A 791 40.19 -60.71 71.27
N PHE A 792 39.62 -61.55 72.13
CA PHE A 792 40.16 -62.89 72.43
C PHE A 792 39.25 -63.95 71.79
N ASN A 793 39.85 -64.85 71.00
CA ASN A 793 39.27 -66.10 70.50
C ASN A 793 37.82 -66.04 69.98
N ASN A 794 37.54 -65.16 69.00
CA ASN A 794 36.29 -65.05 68.26
C ASN A 794 34.98 -64.89 69.07
N VAL A 795 35.06 -64.68 70.38
CA VAL A 795 33.99 -64.15 71.23
C VAL A 795 34.57 -63.00 72.05
N SER A 796 34.83 -61.89 71.36
CA SER A 796 34.67 -60.46 71.75
C SER A 796 34.77 -59.99 73.22
N GLY A 797 35.20 -58.73 73.42
CA GLY A 797 35.63 -58.23 74.74
C GLY A 797 34.94 -56.95 75.25
N ILE A 798 35.21 -56.71 76.54
CA ILE A 798 34.80 -55.55 77.36
C ILE A 798 35.35 -54.24 76.77
N VAL A 799 34.62 -53.13 76.97
CA VAL A 799 35.18 -51.78 76.80
C VAL A 799 35.95 -51.40 78.06
N ASP A 800 37.25 -51.67 78.05
CA ASP A 800 38.18 -51.10 79.01
C ASP A 800 38.57 -49.68 78.55
N ILE A 801 38.19 -48.65 79.31
CA ILE A 801 38.72 -47.31 79.05
C ILE A 801 40.13 -47.22 79.64
N LYS A 802 41.11 -46.89 78.79
CA LYS A 802 42.46 -46.54 79.22
C LYS A 802 42.68 -45.04 79.12
N ILE A 803 42.88 -44.44 80.29
CA ILE A 803 43.19 -43.02 80.40
C ILE A 803 44.70 -42.86 80.24
N LYS A 804 45.08 -41.87 79.44
CA LYS A 804 46.45 -41.54 79.11
C LYS A 804 46.72 -40.08 79.44
N ASP A 805 47.94 -39.84 79.87
CA ASP A 805 48.43 -38.58 80.43
C ASP A 805 49.64 -38.04 79.68
N GLN A 806 50.10 -36.85 80.09
CA GLN A 806 51.16 -36.12 79.39
C GLN A 806 52.57 -36.76 79.42
N TYR A 807 52.84 -37.87 80.13
CA TYR A 807 54.02 -38.74 79.88
C TYR A 807 53.67 -40.22 79.53
N LYS A 808 52.40 -40.56 79.21
CA LYS A 808 51.90 -41.86 78.70
C LYS A 808 51.75 -43.02 79.72
N ASN A 809 51.33 -42.77 80.95
CA ASN A 809 50.80 -43.84 81.82
C ASN A 809 49.44 -44.34 81.30
N TYR A 810 48.98 -45.47 81.84
CA TYR A 810 47.71 -46.09 81.45
C TYR A 810 46.97 -46.63 82.67
N TYR A 811 45.83 -46.05 83.01
CA TYR A 811 44.97 -46.51 84.10
C TYR A 811 43.68 -47.04 83.51
N THR A 812 43.18 -48.16 84.05
CA THR A 812 42.13 -48.95 83.41
C THR A 812 40.82 -48.89 84.18
N LEU A 813 39.76 -48.57 83.46
CA LEU A 813 38.36 -48.60 83.87
C LEU A 813 37.71 -49.86 83.30
N SER A 814 37.44 -50.85 84.13
CA SER A 814 36.82 -52.12 83.72
C SER A 814 35.47 -52.35 84.41
N GLY A 815 34.42 -52.45 83.61
CA GLY A 815 33.04 -52.57 84.08
C GLY A 815 32.15 -53.38 83.16
N GLY A 816 32.10 -54.71 83.38
CA GLY A 816 31.03 -55.60 82.89
C GLY A 816 31.21 -56.18 81.49
N GLU A 817 31.26 -57.51 81.40
CA GLU A 817 31.32 -58.25 80.13
C GLU A 817 30.01 -58.20 79.33
N LYS A 818 30.10 -57.85 78.05
CA LYS A 818 29.25 -58.40 76.96
C LYS A 818 29.94 -58.29 75.60
N ARG A 819 29.67 -59.25 74.72
CA ARG A 819 30.59 -59.67 73.64
C ARG A 819 29.89 -59.73 72.26
N VAL A 820 30.40 -59.03 71.21
CA VAL A 820 30.07 -59.31 69.77
C VAL A 820 31.32 -59.22 68.83
N SER A 821 31.60 -60.22 67.95
CA SER A 821 32.88 -60.39 67.18
C SER A 821 32.83 -60.28 65.63
N TYR A 822 33.68 -59.46 65.01
CA TYR A 822 33.74 -59.26 63.54
C TYR A 822 34.07 -60.53 62.70
N TYR A 823 33.42 -60.65 61.53
CA TYR A 823 33.84 -61.46 60.37
C TYR A 823 33.64 -60.60 59.10
N MET A 824 34.67 -60.51 58.25
CA MET A 824 34.63 -59.87 56.93
C MET A 824 35.36 -60.78 55.93
N ALA A 825 34.65 -61.79 55.43
CA ALA A 825 35.09 -62.64 54.32
C ALA A 825 33.85 -63.23 53.64
N GLU A 826 33.83 -63.16 52.30
CA GLU A 826 32.87 -63.81 51.39
C GLU A 826 31.37 -63.51 51.60
N MET A 827 30.81 -62.63 50.76
CA MET A 827 29.36 -62.63 50.49
C MET A 827 29.06 -62.30 49.02
N GLY A 828 28.02 -62.94 48.47
CA GLY A 828 27.51 -62.70 47.11
C GLY A 828 26.60 -61.46 47.02
N ARG A 829 25.55 -61.50 46.16
CA ARG A 829 24.68 -60.34 45.89
C ARG A 829 24.00 -59.72 47.13
N ASP A 830 23.87 -60.46 48.24
CA ASP A 830 23.32 -59.96 49.52
C ASP A 830 24.37 -59.36 50.48
N GLY A 831 25.63 -59.21 50.06
CA GLY A 831 26.79 -59.10 50.93
C GLY A 831 27.15 -57.76 51.57
N LEU A 832 26.32 -56.74 51.39
CA LEU A 832 26.67 -55.34 51.73
C LEU A 832 25.65 -54.66 52.64
N LYS A 833 24.94 -55.45 53.47
CA LYS A 833 23.94 -54.94 54.41
C LYS A 833 24.59 -54.34 55.67
N GLN A 834 24.17 -53.14 56.07
CA GLN A 834 24.71 -52.38 57.21
C GLN A 834 23.57 -51.84 58.09
N GLU A 835 23.72 -51.95 59.42
CA GLU A 835 22.73 -51.50 60.40
C GLU A 835 22.68 -49.96 60.56
N THR A 836 21.47 -49.42 60.76
CA THR A 836 21.26 -47.99 61.09
C THR A 836 21.43 -47.78 62.61
N ILE A 837 22.23 -46.79 63.01
CA ILE A 837 22.46 -46.45 64.43
C ILE A 837 21.80 -45.11 64.72
N ALA A 838 20.90 -45.05 65.70
CA ALA A 838 20.22 -43.82 66.07
C ALA A 838 19.90 -43.67 67.56
N GLU A 839 19.90 -42.44 68.07
CA GLU A 839 19.42 -42.07 69.40
C GLU A 839 17.90 -41.97 69.44
N ASP A 840 17.25 -42.54 70.47
CA ASP A 840 15.81 -42.42 70.73
C ASP A 840 15.42 -41.13 71.48
N SER A 841 14.12 -40.84 71.57
CA SER A 841 13.59 -39.64 72.25
C SER A 841 13.98 -39.51 73.74
N LYS A 842 14.52 -40.57 74.35
CA LYS A 842 14.96 -40.65 75.75
C LYS A 842 16.50 -40.63 75.86
N GLY A 843 17.20 -40.36 74.77
CA GLY A 843 18.66 -40.31 74.70
C GLY A 843 19.31 -41.67 74.87
N ASN A 844 18.69 -42.76 74.41
CA ASN A 844 19.31 -44.09 74.34
C ASN A 844 19.68 -44.40 72.90
N ILE A 845 20.91 -44.89 72.66
CA ILE A 845 21.31 -45.32 71.32
C ILE A 845 20.70 -46.69 71.04
N GLN A 846 19.99 -46.80 69.92
CA GLN A 846 19.36 -48.01 69.41
C GLN A 846 19.99 -48.41 68.07
N VAL A 847 19.88 -49.71 67.77
CA VAL A 847 20.41 -50.33 66.56
C VAL A 847 19.25 -50.90 65.78
N TYR A 848 19.16 -50.57 64.50
CA TYR A 848 18.06 -50.99 63.65
C TYR A 848 18.58 -51.87 62.51
N PRO A 849 17.93 -53.05 62.29
CA PRO A 849 18.31 -53.92 61.19
C PRO A 849 18.07 -53.21 59.86
N PRO A 850 18.85 -53.54 58.80
CA PRO A 850 18.82 -52.84 57.52
C PRO A 850 17.46 -52.85 56.80
N THR A 851 16.58 -53.81 57.14
CA THR A 851 15.31 -54.14 56.46
C THR A 851 14.41 -52.96 56.08
N VAL A 852 14.06 -52.84 54.79
CA VAL A 852 13.15 -51.82 54.20
C VAL A 852 11.65 -52.00 54.58
N SER A 853 11.28 -52.82 55.57
CA SER A 853 9.86 -53.10 55.89
C SER A 853 9.14 -51.91 56.54
N LEU A 854 7.93 -51.60 56.03
CA LEU A 854 7.13 -50.42 56.36
C LEU A 854 6.27 -50.54 57.65
N GLU A 855 6.15 -51.72 58.25
CA GLU A 855 5.08 -52.00 59.24
C GLU A 855 5.44 -51.77 60.72
N ASN A 856 6.62 -51.25 61.06
CA ASN A 856 6.99 -51.00 62.46
C ASN A 856 7.47 -49.57 62.71
N LYS A 857 7.16 -49.04 63.90
CA LYS A 857 7.46 -47.67 64.34
C LYS A 857 8.54 -47.67 65.42
N ASN A 858 9.67 -46.99 65.16
CA ASN A 858 10.79 -46.90 66.11
C ASN A 858 11.07 -45.42 66.46
N ASP A 859 11.34 -45.15 67.73
CA ASP A 859 11.33 -43.81 68.35
C ASP A 859 12.67 -43.03 68.24
N GLY A 860 13.44 -43.28 67.17
CA GLY A 860 14.70 -42.58 66.91
C GLY A 860 14.51 -41.11 66.50
N ILE A 861 15.37 -40.23 66.99
CA ILE A 861 15.42 -38.79 66.70
C ILE A 861 16.73 -38.33 66.04
N LYS A 862 17.87 -39.02 66.24
CA LYS A 862 19.16 -38.66 65.61
C LYS A 862 19.86 -39.88 65.05
N VAL A 863 20.12 -39.92 63.73
CA VAL A 863 20.85 -41.02 63.07
C VAL A 863 22.33 -40.65 62.94
N TYR A 864 23.18 -41.43 63.61
CA TYR A 864 24.65 -41.28 63.56
C TYR A 864 25.27 -42.09 62.42
N GLN A 865 24.68 -43.23 62.07
CA GLN A 865 25.11 -44.06 60.95
C GLN A 865 23.91 -44.44 60.08
N ILE A 866 24.03 -44.17 58.78
CA ILE A 866 23.07 -44.58 57.76
C ILE A 866 23.32 -46.05 57.46
N GLY A 867 22.29 -46.90 57.59
CA GLY A 867 22.35 -48.30 57.18
C GLY A 867 22.30 -48.46 55.65
N ILE A 868 22.71 -49.63 55.17
CA ILE A 868 22.66 -50.04 53.76
C ILE A 868 21.80 -51.30 53.69
N ASP A 869 20.85 -51.36 52.76
CA ASP A 869 20.15 -52.60 52.39
C ASP A 869 20.18 -52.79 50.87
N TYR A 870 19.88 -54.01 50.42
CA TYR A 870 19.76 -54.36 49.01
C TYR A 870 18.29 -54.64 48.68
N TYR A 871 17.70 -53.84 47.80
CA TYR A 871 16.27 -53.87 47.47
C TYR A 871 16.04 -53.46 46.00
N GLN A 872 15.22 -54.24 45.27
CA GLN A 872 14.92 -54.03 43.85
C GLN A 872 16.18 -53.80 42.99
N GLU A 873 17.17 -54.68 43.15
CA GLU A 873 18.46 -54.67 42.45
C GLU A 873 19.35 -53.43 42.70
N ALA A 874 19.00 -52.57 43.65
CA ALA A 874 19.77 -51.40 44.05
C ALA A 874 20.20 -51.44 45.53
N PHE A 875 21.29 -50.73 45.85
CA PHE A 875 21.64 -50.45 47.23
C PHE A 875 20.89 -49.20 47.70
N VAL A 876 20.12 -49.37 48.77
CA VAL A 876 19.22 -48.35 49.34
C VAL A 876 19.59 -48.03 50.78
N ILE A 877 19.14 -46.87 51.26
CA ILE A 877 19.26 -46.51 52.67
C ILE A 877 18.43 -47.49 53.51
N GLY A 878 19.07 -48.13 54.48
CA GLY A 878 18.42 -48.98 55.47
C GLY A 878 17.52 -48.17 56.40
N ARG A 879 16.55 -48.85 57.03
CA ARG A 879 15.43 -48.26 57.79
C ARG A 879 15.82 -47.04 58.65
N LEU A 880 15.19 -45.91 58.39
CA LEU A 880 15.28 -44.69 59.22
C LEU A 880 14.14 -44.64 60.27
N PRO A 881 14.33 -43.98 61.43
CA PRO A 881 13.29 -43.84 62.45
C PRO A 881 12.17 -42.85 62.07
N GLU A 882 10.95 -43.05 62.56
CA GLU A 882 9.79 -42.21 62.22
C GLU A 882 9.91 -40.77 62.78
N ASN A 883 10.56 -40.63 63.94
CA ASN A 883 10.73 -39.36 64.65
C ASN A 883 12.02 -38.60 64.27
N LEU A 884 12.67 -38.94 63.15
CA LEU A 884 13.98 -38.42 62.78
C LEU A 884 14.04 -36.88 62.67
N GLU A 885 15.00 -36.27 63.35
CA GLU A 885 15.27 -34.83 63.36
C GLU A 885 16.71 -34.49 62.90
N LYS A 886 17.70 -35.38 63.12
CA LYS A 886 19.12 -35.21 62.73
C LYS A 886 19.66 -36.41 61.95
N ILE A 887 20.50 -36.18 60.94
CA ILE A 887 21.13 -37.25 60.15
C ILE A 887 22.62 -37.02 59.91
N SER A 888 23.36 -38.11 59.67
CA SER A 888 24.77 -38.08 59.25
C SER A 888 24.97 -37.23 57.97
N PRO A 889 26.02 -36.38 57.90
CA PRO A 889 26.38 -35.65 56.69
C PRO A 889 27.03 -36.52 55.61
N TYR A 890 27.27 -37.81 55.87
CA TYR A 890 27.91 -38.75 54.95
C TYR A 890 26.91 -39.80 54.46
N LEU A 891 26.62 -39.79 53.15
CA LEU A 891 25.94 -40.88 52.45
C LEU A 891 26.99 -41.95 52.09
N PRO A 892 26.79 -43.24 52.43
CA PRO A 892 27.68 -44.32 51.99
C PRO A 892 27.79 -44.35 50.46
N ILE A 893 29.01 -44.55 49.94
CA ILE A 893 29.27 -44.44 48.50
C ILE A 893 28.61 -45.56 47.70
N GLU A 894 28.26 -46.66 48.37
CA GLU A 894 27.60 -47.86 47.85
C GLU A 894 26.15 -47.61 47.46
N ILE A 895 25.48 -46.60 48.02
CA ILE A 895 24.06 -46.30 47.77
C ILE A 895 23.86 -45.87 46.31
N THR A 896 22.94 -46.56 45.61
CA THR A 896 22.57 -46.28 44.20
C THR A 896 21.11 -45.87 44.02
N SER A 897 20.31 -45.91 45.08
CA SER A 897 18.90 -45.49 45.11
C SER A 897 18.51 -44.87 46.46
N LEU A 898 17.70 -43.81 46.42
CA LEU A 898 17.08 -43.18 47.60
C LEU A 898 15.58 -43.50 47.70
N TYR A 899 15.15 -44.62 47.10
CA TYR A 899 13.77 -45.09 47.10
C TYR A 899 13.15 -45.03 48.51
N SER A 900 12.10 -44.23 48.67
CA SER A 900 11.33 -44.05 49.92
C SER A 900 12.14 -43.68 51.18
N ALA A 901 13.40 -43.22 51.05
CA ALA A 901 14.33 -43.11 52.17
C ALA A 901 13.85 -42.24 53.35
N PHE A 902 13.10 -41.17 53.08
CA PHE A 902 12.50 -40.27 54.09
C PHE A 902 10.96 -40.24 54.00
N PHE A 903 10.35 -41.31 53.47
CA PHE A 903 8.90 -41.40 53.31
C PHE A 903 8.17 -41.28 54.67
N ASN A 904 7.19 -40.39 54.75
CA ASN A 904 6.42 -40.02 55.95
C ASN A 904 7.25 -39.54 57.17
N LEU A 905 8.52 -39.13 57.01
CA LEU A 905 9.33 -38.57 58.10
C LEU A 905 8.94 -37.11 58.40
N LYS A 906 7.76 -36.95 59.02
CA LYS A 906 7.09 -35.65 59.21
C LYS A 906 7.90 -34.60 59.98
N LYS A 907 8.85 -35.03 60.82
CA LYS A 907 9.73 -34.13 61.60
C LYS A 907 11.03 -33.73 60.90
N PHE A 908 11.46 -34.47 59.88
CA PHE A 908 12.82 -34.37 59.37
C PHE A 908 13.08 -33.09 58.56
N ASN A 909 14.12 -32.34 58.92
CA ASN A 909 14.52 -31.10 58.24
C ASN A 909 16.00 -30.71 58.51
N ASP A 910 16.95 -31.67 58.43
CA ASP A 910 18.35 -31.43 58.80
C ASP A 910 19.26 -31.00 57.64
N ALA A 911 19.98 -29.88 57.81
CA ALA A 911 20.83 -29.26 56.79
C ALA A 911 22.04 -30.10 56.37
N ASN A 912 22.36 -31.19 57.08
CA ASN A 912 23.42 -32.14 56.71
C ASN A 912 23.18 -32.82 55.36
N ILE A 913 21.93 -32.96 54.92
CA ILE A 913 21.55 -33.64 53.66
C ILE A 913 22.14 -32.98 52.40
N LYS A 914 22.43 -31.68 52.43
CA LYS A 914 23.04 -30.95 51.31
C LYS A 914 24.49 -31.37 51.02
N ARG A 915 25.15 -32.05 51.96
CA ARG A 915 26.54 -32.54 51.82
C ARG A 915 26.64 -33.88 51.11
N TRP A 916 25.52 -34.54 50.82
CA TRP A 916 25.48 -35.87 50.21
C TRP A 916 25.86 -35.83 48.72
N ASN A 917 26.78 -36.70 48.32
CA ASN A 917 27.09 -36.91 46.91
C ASN A 917 26.07 -37.88 46.27
N VAL A 918 25.07 -37.33 45.59
CA VAL A 918 24.00 -38.12 44.94
C VAL A 918 24.29 -38.47 43.47
N SER A 919 25.51 -38.23 42.96
CA SER A 919 25.84 -38.46 41.53
C SER A 919 25.71 -39.91 41.04
N ARG A 920 25.70 -40.89 41.97
CA ARG A 920 25.48 -42.32 41.70
C ARG A 920 24.01 -42.75 41.75
N ILE A 921 23.10 -41.87 42.17
CA ILE A 921 21.69 -42.21 42.42
C ILE A 921 20.92 -42.27 41.11
N THR A 922 20.21 -43.38 40.90
CA THR A 922 19.41 -43.64 39.69
C THR A 922 17.91 -43.64 39.93
N ASN A 923 17.46 -43.71 41.18
CA ASN A 923 16.05 -43.77 41.58
C ASN A 923 15.82 -42.96 42.87
N MET A 924 14.86 -42.02 42.82
CA MET A 924 14.42 -41.18 43.95
C MET A 924 12.88 -41.23 44.10
N ASN A 925 12.26 -42.36 43.78
CA ASN A 925 10.82 -42.53 43.95
C ASN A 925 10.42 -42.42 45.43
N ALA A 926 9.40 -41.63 45.71
CA ALA A 926 8.85 -41.37 47.04
C ALA A 926 9.85 -40.90 48.12
N THR A 927 11.05 -40.45 47.76
CA THR A 927 12.15 -40.16 48.72
C THR A 927 11.73 -39.25 49.87
N PHE A 928 10.95 -38.19 49.63
CA PHE A 928 10.42 -37.26 50.63
C PHE A 928 8.88 -37.28 50.69
N GLY A 929 8.23 -38.32 50.15
CA GLY A 929 6.76 -38.39 50.12
C GLY A 929 6.18 -38.39 51.53
N GLY A 930 5.35 -37.41 51.89
CA GLY A 930 4.77 -37.25 53.22
C GLY A 930 5.72 -36.65 54.29
N ALA A 931 6.92 -36.24 53.93
CA ALA A 931 7.86 -35.55 54.84
C ALA A 931 7.44 -34.08 55.05
N THR A 932 6.37 -33.86 55.81
CA THR A 932 5.66 -32.56 55.86
C THR A 932 6.50 -31.36 56.29
N ASN A 933 7.53 -31.53 57.11
CA ASN A 933 8.41 -30.43 57.56
C ASN A 933 9.68 -30.23 56.72
N PHE A 934 9.94 -31.08 55.72
CA PHE A 934 11.19 -31.03 54.97
C PHE A 934 11.24 -29.82 54.04
N ASN A 935 12.26 -28.97 54.18
CA ASN A 935 12.51 -27.82 53.30
C ASN A 935 14.00 -27.41 53.26
N GLN A 936 14.92 -28.38 53.19
CA GLN A 936 16.36 -28.10 53.06
C GLN A 936 16.78 -27.88 51.60
N ASP A 937 17.75 -26.99 51.40
CA ASP A 937 18.35 -26.76 50.09
C ASP A 937 19.09 -28.00 49.56
N ILE A 938 18.63 -28.48 48.41
CA ILE A 938 19.17 -29.59 47.63
C ILE A 938 19.37 -29.18 46.15
N SER A 939 19.41 -27.87 45.87
CA SER A 939 19.59 -27.33 44.50
C SER A 939 20.92 -27.77 43.87
N GLY A 940 21.98 -27.90 44.67
CA GLY A 940 23.31 -28.36 44.24
C GLY A 940 23.46 -29.87 44.04
N TRP A 941 22.39 -30.66 44.11
CA TRP A 941 22.44 -32.10 43.86
C TRP A 941 22.66 -32.44 42.37
N ASN A 942 23.64 -33.29 42.08
CA ASN A 942 23.88 -33.78 40.71
C ASN A 942 22.89 -34.90 40.35
N THR A 943 21.80 -34.53 39.67
CA THR A 943 20.72 -35.45 39.25
C THR A 943 20.93 -36.09 37.88
N ALA A 944 22.07 -35.88 37.20
CA ALA A 944 22.26 -36.26 35.79
C ALA A 944 22.24 -37.79 35.49
N ASN A 945 22.11 -38.64 36.51
CA ASN A 945 21.96 -40.09 36.40
C ASN A 945 20.59 -40.61 36.87
N LEU A 946 19.67 -39.72 37.24
CA LEU A 946 18.34 -40.06 37.75
C LEU A 946 17.42 -40.56 36.62
N ASN A 947 16.82 -41.74 36.81
CA ASN A 947 15.91 -42.38 35.85
C ASN A 947 14.43 -42.30 36.28
N SER A 948 14.13 -42.13 37.58
CA SER A 948 12.76 -42.17 38.11
C SER A 948 12.65 -41.37 39.43
N MET A 949 11.58 -40.58 39.57
CA MET A 949 11.26 -39.78 40.76
C MET A 949 9.74 -39.63 41.01
N ASN A 950 8.98 -40.68 40.72
CA ASN A 950 7.55 -40.78 41.00
C ASN A 950 7.25 -40.51 42.48
N ASN A 951 6.26 -39.68 42.78
CA ASN A 951 5.83 -39.29 44.12
C ASN A 951 6.92 -38.68 45.02
N MET A 952 8.08 -38.24 44.49
CA MET A 952 9.27 -37.86 45.28
C MET A 952 8.98 -36.85 46.40
N PHE A 953 8.13 -35.85 46.14
CA PHE A 953 7.69 -34.82 47.08
C PHE A 953 6.16 -34.86 47.28
N LYS A 954 5.49 -35.99 47.08
CA LYS A 954 4.03 -36.09 47.27
C LYS A 954 3.65 -35.87 48.73
N ASN A 955 2.71 -34.98 49.05
CA ASN A 955 2.33 -34.56 50.40
C ASN A 955 3.49 -33.96 51.25
N ALA A 956 4.57 -33.47 50.64
CA ALA A 956 5.68 -32.80 51.33
C ALA A 956 5.36 -31.31 51.61
N ILE A 957 4.28 -31.07 52.36
CA ILE A 957 3.52 -29.79 52.46
C ILE A 957 4.39 -28.51 52.51
N ASN A 958 5.47 -28.48 53.30
CA ASN A 958 6.30 -27.28 53.50
C ASN A 958 7.51 -27.15 52.54
N PHE A 959 7.72 -28.09 51.60
CA PHE A 959 8.86 -28.04 50.68
C PHE A 959 8.71 -26.90 49.67
N ASN A 960 9.73 -26.06 49.55
CA ASN A 960 9.77 -24.92 48.63
C ASN A 960 11.22 -24.50 48.34
N GLN A 961 11.88 -25.19 47.42
CA GLN A 961 13.26 -24.90 46.98
C GLN A 961 13.32 -24.68 45.45
N ASN A 962 14.32 -23.93 44.98
CA ASN A 962 14.58 -23.77 43.55
C ASN A 962 15.41 -24.96 43.04
N LEU A 963 14.81 -25.81 42.21
CA LEU A 963 15.43 -26.97 41.59
C LEU A 963 15.53 -26.83 40.05
N GLY A 964 15.42 -25.59 39.52
CA GLY A 964 15.47 -25.33 38.08
C GLY A 964 16.80 -25.69 37.40
N LEU A 965 17.88 -25.83 38.17
CA LEU A 965 19.20 -26.24 37.71
C LEU A 965 19.41 -27.77 37.67
N TRP A 966 18.44 -28.56 38.12
CA TRP A 966 18.55 -30.02 38.09
C TRP A 966 18.51 -30.55 36.65
N ASN A 967 19.55 -31.27 36.25
CA ASN A 967 19.56 -32.02 35.00
C ASN A 967 18.70 -33.29 35.16
N VAL A 968 17.50 -33.27 34.56
CA VAL A 968 16.51 -34.36 34.63
C VAL A 968 16.30 -35.06 33.28
N ASN A 969 17.21 -34.87 32.32
CA ASN A 969 17.07 -35.35 30.94
C ASN A 969 16.99 -36.89 30.79
N LYS A 970 17.40 -37.64 31.82
CA LYS A 970 17.31 -39.12 31.86
C LYS A 970 16.06 -39.63 32.60
N VAL A 971 15.28 -38.75 33.24
CA VAL A 971 14.12 -39.16 34.04
C VAL A 971 12.99 -39.62 33.11
N LYS A 972 12.63 -40.90 33.22
CA LYS A 972 11.59 -41.55 32.41
C LYS A 972 10.22 -41.57 33.08
N SER A 973 10.16 -41.30 34.39
CA SER A 973 8.91 -41.30 35.15
C SER A 973 9.00 -40.37 36.37
N TYR A 974 7.99 -39.50 36.50
CA TYR A 974 7.84 -38.49 37.54
C TYR A 974 6.37 -38.31 37.95
N GLU A 975 5.55 -39.35 37.83
CA GLU A 975 4.13 -39.33 38.18
C GLU A 975 3.92 -38.85 39.62
N ASN A 976 2.94 -37.97 39.82
CA ASN A 976 2.61 -37.42 41.14
C ASN A 976 3.79 -36.75 41.89
N PHE A 977 4.84 -36.31 41.16
CA PHE A 977 6.11 -35.78 41.70
C PHE A 977 5.95 -34.92 42.95
N ASP A 978 5.07 -33.93 42.91
CA ASP A 978 4.82 -32.93 43.95
C ASP A 978 3.33 -32.83 44.35
N SER A 979 2.53 -33.88 44.09
CA SER A 979 1.08 -33.79 44.36
C SER A 979 0.78 -33.56 45.83
N ASN A 980 -0.17 -32.65 46.12
CA ASN A 980 -0.50 -32.15 47.45
C ASN A 980 0.63 -31.42 48.22
N THR A 981 1.67 -30.94 47.55
CA THR A 981 2.70 -30.08 48.16
C THR A 981 2.35 -28.61 47.94
N THR A 982 1.69 -28.02 48.93
CA THR A 982 0.99 -26.73 48.78
C THR A 982 1.88 -25.49 48.91
N SER A 983 3.08 -25.61 49.48
CA SER A 983 3.97 -24.44 49.72
C SER A 983 4.96 -24.16 48.59
N TRP A 984 5.04 -25.03 47.57
CA TRP A 984 6.09 -24.96 46.55
C TRP A 984 5.76 -23.95 45.44
N VAL A 985 6.40 -22.78 45.52
CA VAL A 985 6.28 -21.66 44.56
C VAL A 985 7.56 -21.36 43.79
N LEU A 986 8.73 -21.80 44.29
CA LEU A 986 10.01 -21.67 43.58
C LEU A 986 10.11 -22.62 42.37
N GLN A 987 11.00 -22.30 41.44
CA GLN A 987 11.14 -23.02 40.16
C GLN A 987 11.41 -24.51 40.38
N LYS A 988 10.55 -25.34 39.77
CA LYS A 988 10.65 -26.80 39.73
C LYS A 988 11.63 -27.23 38.62
N PRO A 989 12.15 -28.47 38.62
CA PRO A 989 12.96 -28.98 37.50
C PRO A 989 12.17 -28.88 36.18
N LEU A 990 12.86 -28.69 35.07
CA LEU A 990 12.22 -28.64 33.75
C LEU A 990 11.83 -30.05 33.28
N LEU A 991 10.66 -30.50 33.72
CA LEU A 991 10.10 -31.80 33.36
C LEU A 991 9.56 -31.77 31.92
N GLY A 992 10.25 -32.45 31.01
CA GLY A 992 9.75 -32.66 29.65
C GLY A 992 8.48 -33.50 29.67
N LYS A 993 7.36 -32.94 29.18
CA LYS A 993 6.20 -33.75 28.79
C LYS A 993 6.56 -34.55 27.53
N TYR A 994 6.47 -35.87 27.65
CA TYR A 994 6.14 -36.75 26.52
C TYR A 994 4.62 -36.95 26.50
#